data_AF-A0A7X6SS15-F1
#
_entry.id   AF-A0A7X6SS15-F1
#
_cell.length_a   1.000
_cell.length_b   1.000
_cell.length_c   1.000
_cell.angle_alpha   90.00
_cell.angle_beta   90.00
_cell.angle_gamma   90.00
#
_symmetry.space_group_name_H-M   'P 1'
#
loop_
_entity.id
_entity.type
_entity.pdbx_description
1 polymer ?
#
loop_
_entity_poly.entity_id
_entity_poly.type
_entity_poly.pdbx_seq_one_letter_code
_entity_poly.pdbx_strand_id
1 'polypeptide(L)'
;MKLLELRFKNLNSLEGEWLIDFTHPEYEQNGIFAISGPTGAGKTTLLDAICLALFGCTPRLEIISQSQNEIMSKQHGECFTELKFQTSSGVYSAHWSQRKAHNRPDGKLQQVKRELFDVNSGKLLSSRLSEINQLVTQVTGLDFQRFTRTVLLAQGRFADFLNAKEEERSPILEQITGTEIYSDISIKVHEIKNKEEKKLTELTIAVNGINLLKAEEVDQLTSSLANLEQQLSTINDQQKETATLIKWWEDSLQAQRSQEKLNVELAQCRQAVQDFAPQAQALVLANRTLPLIKLHTELNGLRSNLKSNQEALTKLTPQLATATQTLEAKESELIEVASHKNKASQLLEDQRTTFNQAHELDATIAQEKKLQTQETERLKNLTQRLSNSSEELANHRTRHGEITELVKQLSQRILVQGYSLGDLTQRSLEQYASSEDIDKLFTVLKDTHEINKLTQLIDSSKNNLRDLEAIADETQRYYDKNSRLNKHQATIKQYHDEINQLIVKRSKLEQELRIHEAKVAQHEAEYKLAAAIKSLEDHRHDLEDGSPCPLCGALEHPLLKGEFNSPNISEHDLEESKKTEKAVLMMLNDNARQVAHLDAGAKATEKQLTEDATELANLLSRIEAKHELLVNTFGSSLAIETTTDLKNVLDKQQISPAAFKTQAQRQLEQIKRLEKERNVREKAQHWSNKMSVGFEGLKANISNLEAQIKSYQEDAQKLQDETQKRQHMLKTSIDSRQALFDDKDPNKEEEKLNRKLKELEALLEEKNKARQEAGSAHIRLSQHLKSLQENVAAFELQLNTIEPQFNLQLEKQQFDSENSFLAACLDEDERLNLDQQQRQLAERQSTLTEQLQHVEDNLQSLAQQQPEVPKALNLCRSELESLEAEKAKLNAFKGRDQERLNTHLEAAARVAEQNKLIDVQEKETNRWRMLHELIGSADGKKYRNFAQNLTFELVLHYANVQLKQMSDRYSLRIEKTINSKLELTVEDHYQGGEIRSIKNLSGGESFIVCLALALGLSQIVSGYMQLQSLFLDEGFGTLDEDSLDIALSSLSNLQLSGKTIGIISHVIALKERISTQIRVIPMSGGRSRLEGPGLRAV
;
A
#
# COMPACT_ATOMS: atom_id res chain seq x y z
N MET A 1 51.16 48.19 1.62
CA MET A 1 52.46 47.57 1.86
C MET A 1 53.52 48.64 2.07
N LYS A 2 54.11 48.70 3.27
CA LYS A 2 55.27 49.52 3.67
C LYS A 2 56.37 48.58 4.17
N LEU A 3 57.61 48.74 3.71
CA LEU A 3 58.75 47.99 4.26
C LEU A 3 59.24 48.63 5.56
N LEU A 4 59.53 47.81 6.57
CA LEU A 4 59.95 48.28 7.90
C LEU A 4 61.43 47.95 8.17
N GLU A 5 61.80 46.67 8.02
CA GLU A 5 63.14 46.18 8.35
C GLU A 5 63.52 45.06 7.40
N LEU A 6 64.75 45.07 6.89
CA LEU A 6 65.33 43.99 6.09
C LEU A 6 66.61 43.49 6.78
N ARG A 7 66.63 42.21 7.14
CA ARG A 7 67.78 41.53 7.72
C ARG A 7 68.20 40.37 6.83
N PHE A 8 69.46 40.28 6.45
CA PHE A 8 69.94 39.20 5.59
C PHE A 8 71.39 38.83 5.89
N LYS A 9 71.78 37.62 5.47
CA LYS A 9 73.10 37.07 5.72
C LYS A 9 73.64 36.32 4.52
N ASN A 10 74.88 36.60 4.15
CA ASN A 10 75.66 35.88 3.13
C ASN A 10 74.93 35.74 1.77
N LEU A 11 74.48 36.87 1.19
CA LEU A 11 73.84 36.90 -0.12
C LEU A 11 74.76 37.57 -1.16
N ASN A 12 75.00 36.89 -2.30
CA ASN A 12 75.88 37.33 -3.39
C ASN A 12 77.24 37.87 -2.89
N SER A 13 77.56 39.13 -3.19
CA SER A 13 78.79 39.82 -2.77
C SER A 13 78.74 40.36 -1.34
N LEU A 14 77.58 40.34 -0.67
CA LEU A 14 77.39 40.87 0.68
C LEU A 14 77.53 39.74 1.71
N GLU A 15 78.78 39.47 2.08
CA GLU A 15 79.12 38.53 3.16
C GLU A 15 78.87 39.16 4.54
N GLY A 16 78.57 38.33 5.53
CA GLY A 16 78.21 38.77 6.88
C GLY A 16 76.71 38.99 7.04
N GLU A 17 76.33 39.41 8.24
CA GLU A 17 74.95 39.68 8.61
C GLU A 17 74.68 41.18 8.62
N TRP A 18 73.63 41.57 7.90
CA TRP A 18 73.26 42.96 7.65
C TRP A 18 71.82 43.20 8.07
N LEU A 19 71.58 44.30 8.77
CA LEU A 19 70.26 44.78 9.12
C LEU A 19 70.09 46.22 8.61
N ILE A 20 69.00 46.46 7.88
CA ILE A 20 68.60 47.76 7.35
C ILE A 20 67.24 48.11 7.95
N ASP A 21 67.22 49.17 8.74
CA ASP A 21 66.00 49.73 9.33
C ASP A 21 65.47 50.86 8.43
N PHE A 22 64.38 50.60 7.70
CA PHE A 22 63.71 51.58 6.83
C PHE A 22 62.86 52.58 7.61
N THR A 23 62.69 52.40 8.92
CA THR A 23 62.01 53.35 9.82
C THR A 23 62.95 54.40 10.40
N HIS A 24 64.23 54.37 10.06
CA HIS A 24 65.20 55.37 10.47
C HIS A 24 64.76 56.79 10.02
N PRO A 25 64.91 57.84 10.86
CA PRO A 25 64.41 59.19 10.56
C PRO A 25 64.88 59.75 9.21
N GLU A 26 66.09 59.42 8.76
CA GLU A 26 66.61 59.84 7.46
C GLU A 26 65.80 59.31 6.26
N TYR A 27 65.19 58.12 6.37
CA TYR A 27 64.33 57.57 5.31
C TYR A 27 62.92 58.15 5.35
N GLU A 28 62.39 58.45 6.55
CA GLU A 28 61.04 59.02 6.70
C GLU A 28 60.99 60.52 6.36
N GLN A 29 62.04 61.28 6.69
CA GLN A 29 62.10 62.73 6.42
C GLN A 29 62.39 63.06 4.96
N ASN A 30 63.29 62.31 4.31
CA ASN A 30 63.66 62.57 2.93
C ASN A 30 62.81 61.79 1.92
N GLY A 31 62.20 60.66 2.31
CA GLY A 31 61.26 59.87 1.51
C GLY A 31 61.82 59.19 0.26
N ILE A 32 62.90 59.73 -0.30
CA ILE A 32 63.69 59.21 -1.41
C ILE A 32 65.08 58.86 -0.88
N PHE A 33 65.57 57.67 -1.18
CA PHE A 33 66.95 57.28 -0.87
C PHE A 33 67.59 56.57 -2.06
N ALA A 34 68.93 56.65 -2.14
CA ALA A 34 69.69 56.02 -3.20
C ALA A 34 70.52 54.84 -2.69
N ILE A 35 70.49 53.72 -3.42
CA ILE A 35 71.43 52.61 -3.25
C ILE A 35 72.55 52.82 -4.28
N SER A 36 73.71 53.26 -3.81
CA SER A 36 74.78 53.77 -4.68
C SER A 36 76.06 52.92 -4.59
N GLY A 37 76.75 52.73 -5.71
CA GLY A 37 77.96 51.90 -5.78
C GLY A 37 78.37 51.62 -7.24
N PRO A 38 79.62 51.23 -7.51
CA PRO A 38 80.07 50.93 -8.87
C PRO A 38 79.31 49.73 -9.47
N THR A 39 79.34 49.61 -10.79
CA THR A 39 78.72 48.48 -11.51
C THR A 39 79.33 47.16 -11.00
N GLY A 40 78.49 46.16 -10.73
CA GLY A 40 78.93 44.88 -10.17
C GLY A 40 79.16 44.83 -8.65
N ALA A 41 79.01 45.94 -7.91
CA ALA A 41 79.19 45.97 -6.45
C ALA A 41 78.11 45.21 -5.64
N GLY A 42 77.03 44.72 -6.27
CA GLY A 42 75.95 44.01 -5.59
C GLY A 42 74.78 44.88 -5.13
N LYS A 43 74.54 46.04 -5.76
CA LYS A 43 73.40 46.93 -5.46
C LYS A 43 72.04 46.22 -5.51
N THR A 44 71.80 45.45 -6.56
CA THR A 44 70.56 44.68 -6.78
C THR A 44 70.38 43.52 -5.78
N THR A 45 71.43 43.13 -5.04
CA THR A 45 71.33 42.07 -4.00
C THR A 45 70.36 42.44 -2.89
N LEU A 46 70.16 43.74 -2.61
CA LEU A 46 69.17 44.21 -1.63
C LEU A 46 67.73 43.94 -2.10
N LEU A 47 67.44 44.16 -3.38
CA LEU A 47 66.14 43.86 -3.97
C LEU A 47 65.88 42.36 -4.03
N ASP A 48 66.91 41.61 -4.40
CA ASP A 48 66.87 40.16 -4.38
C ASP A 48 66.55 39.64 -2.98
N ALA A 49 67.12 40.23 -1.92
CA ALA A 49 66.83 39.84 -0.54
C ALA A 49 65.36 40.09 -0.15
N ILE A 50 64.77 41.20 -0.61
CA ILE A 50 63.34 41.53 -0.40
C ILE A 50 62.44 40.52 -1.14
N CYS A 51 62.69 40.30 -2.43
CA CYS A 51 61.93 39.35 -3.24
C CYS A 51 62.05 37.91 -2.72
N LEU A 52 63.26 37.53 -2.30
CA LEU A 52 63.55 36.20 -1.76
C LEU A 52 62.81 35.96 -0.44
N ALA A 53 62.73 36.97 0.44
CA ALA A 53 61.96 36.88 1.69
C ALA A 53 60.46 36.67 1.40
N LEU A 54 59.89 37.48 0.51
CA LEU A 54 58.45 37.49 0.23
C LEU A 54 57.99 36.31 -0.63
N PHE A 55 58.70 35.98 -1.70
CA PHE A 55 58.23 35.05 -2.73
C PHE A 55 59.12 33.81 -2.89
N GLY A 56 60.31 33.79 -2.28
CA GLY A 56 61.24 32.66 -2.36
C GLY A 56 61.98 32.53 -3.68
N CYS A 57 61.88 33.52 -4.57
CA CYS A 57 62.58 33.63 -5.84
C CYS A 57 63.09 35.06 -6.04
N THR A 58 63.96 35.27 -7.02
CA THR A 58 64.45 36.61 -7.36
C THR A 58 64.22 36.91 -8.85
N PRO A 59 64.21 38.20 -9.26
CA PRO A 59 64.03 38.57 -10.65
C PRO A 59 65.12 38.03 -11.59
N ARG A 60 66.30 37.69 -11.05
CA ARG A 60 67.46 37.19 -11.79
C ARG A 60 67.61 35.67 -11.72
N LEU A 61 67.10 35.04 -10.66
CA LEU A 61 67.12 33.60 -10.43
C LEU A 61 65.71 33.12 -10.09
N GLU A 62 64.99 32.64 -11.10
CA GLU A 62 63.58 32.27 -10.96
C GLU A 62 63.37 31.00 -10.12
N ILE A 63 64.38 30.12 -10.04
CA ILE A 63 64.31 28.85 -9.31
C ILE A 63 65.46 28.77 -8.31
N ILE A 64 65.11 28.71 -7.03
CA ILE A 64 66.04 28.39 -5.93
C ILE A 64 65.50 27.15 -5.22
N SER A 65 66.29 26.09 -5.19
CA SER A 65 65.84 24.77 -4.76
C SER A 65 66.91 24.04 -3.93
N GLN A 66 66.60 22.81 -3.52
CA GLN A 66 67.57 21.93 -2.88
C GLN A 66 68.72 21.52 -3.82
N SER A 67 68.56 21.63 -5.15
CA SER A 67 69.60 21.28 -6.13
C SER A 67 70.41 22.47 -6.62
N GLN A 68 69.86 23.69 -6.56
CA GLN A 68 70.51 24.89 -7.09
C GLN A 68 70.24 26.11 -6.20
N ASN A 69 71.32 26.74 -5.73
CA ASN A 69 71.29 28.04 -5.06
C ASN A 69 72.57 28.78 -5.45
N GLU A 70 72.42 29.71 -6.40
CA GLU A 70 73.52 30.59 -6.87
C GLU A 70 73.54 31.94 -6.15
N ILE A 71 72.59 32.20 -5.25
CA ILE A 71 72.49 33.46 -4.50
C ILE A 71 73.29 33.43 -3.18
N MET A 72 73.59 32.25 -2.62
CA MET A 72 74.42 32.10 -1.43
C MET A 72 75.87 32.53 -1.72
N SER A 73 76.44 33.40 -0.89
CA SER A 73 77.85 33.81 -1.01
C SER A 73 78.80 32.60 -1.04
N LYS A 74 79.87 32.70 -1.85
CA LYS A 74 80.87 31.62 -1.97
C LYS A 74 81.55 31.37 -0.61
N GLN A 75 82.03 30.14 -0.40
CA GLN A 75 82.71 29.72 0.83
C GLN A 75 81.87 29.79 2.13
N HIS A 76 80.54 29.89 2.02
CA HIS A 76 79.62 29.86 3.16
C HIS A 76 78.70 28.64 3.13
N GLY A 77 78.31 28.21 4.33
CA GLY A 77 77.42 27.06 4.56
C GLY A 77 75.96 27.43 4.84
N GLU A 78 75.63 28.72 4.95
CA GLU A 78 74.27 29.20 5.22
C GLU A 78 74.05 30.62 4.69
N CYS A 79 72.80 30.90 4.30
CA CYS A 79 72.30 32.23 3.98
C CYS A 79 70.84 32.37 4.40
N PHE A 80 70.42 33.59 4.74
CA PHE A 80 69.02 33.88 5.03
C PHE A 80 68.65 35.31 4.66
N THR A 81 67.35 35.56 4.54
CA THR A 81 66.76 36.89 4.45
C THR A 81 65.46 36.90 5.26
N GLU A 82 65.21 38.01 5.94
CA GLU A 82 64.03 38.28 6.74
C GLU A 82 63.56 39.70 6.44
N LEU A 83 62.28 39.84 6.13
CA LEU A 83 61.67 41.12 5.82
C LEU A 83 60.45 41.35 6.71
N LYS A 84 60.49 42.43 7.49
CA LYS A 84 59.33 42.95 8.21
C LYS A 84 58.64 44.03 7.38
N PHE A 85 57.33 43.90 7.22
CA PHE A 85 56.52 44.81 6.41
C PHE A 85 55.11 45.00 7.00
N GLN A 86 54.48 46.11 6.66
CA GLN A 86 53.13 46.47 7.10
C GLN A 86 52.16 46.52 5.92
N THR A 87 50.96 45.98 6.09
CA THR A 87 49.84 46.04 5.13
C THR A 87 48.59 46.58 5.83
N SER A 88 47.48 46.75 5.10
CA SER A 88 46.19 47.14 5.71
C SER A 88 45.66 46.09 6.70
N SER A 89 46.11 44.84 6.60
CA SER A 89 45.71 43.73 7.47
C SER A 89 46.57 43.56 8.73
N GLY A 90 47.77 44.16 8.80
CA GLY A 90 48.65 44.02 9.97
C GLY A 90 50.14 44.21 9.67
N VAL A 91 51.00 43.80 10.63
CA VAL A 91 52.47 43.81 10.50
C VAL A 91 52.97 42.38 10.46
N TYR A 92 53.76 42.03 9.45
CA TYR A 92 54.18 40.67 9.15
C TYR A 92 55.69 40.57 8.98
N SER A 93 56.28 39.40 9.32
CA SER A 93 57.68 39.06 9.05
C SER A 93 57.75 37.83 8.14
N ALA A 94 58.35 37.98 6.96
CA ALA A 94 58.61 36.88 6.03
C ALA A 94 60.08 36.48 6.12
N HIS A 95 60.33 35.22 6.47
CA HIS A 95 61.67 34.66 6.62
C HIS A 95 61.93 33.58 5.57
N TRP A 96 63.11 33.64 4.95
CA TRP A 96 63.63 32.63 4.02
C TRP A 96 65.06 32.26 4.44
N SER A 97 65.36 30.97 4.51
CA SER A 97 66.72 30.49 4.78
C SER A 97 67.07 29.20 4.07
N GLN A 98 68.36 29.02 3.79
CA GLN A 98 68.90 27.77 3.29
C GLN A 98 70.28 27.49 3.87
N ARG A 99 70.52 26.21 4.19
CA ARG A 99 71.77 25.72 4.77
C ARG A 99 72.36 24.61 3.91
N LYS A 100 73.66 24.42 4.00
CA LYS A 100 74.38 23.24 3.52
C LYS A 100 74.58 22.25 4.67
N ALA A 101 74.77 20.98 4.35
CA ALA A 101 74.99 19.93 5.35
C ALA A 101 76.10 20.32 6.34
N HIS A 102 75.80 20.22 7.64
CA HIS A 102 76.69 20.59 8.75
C HIS A 102 77.20 22.06 8.71
N ASN A 103 76.51 22.97 8.03
CA ASN A 103 76.94 24.36 7.81
C ASN A 103 78.35 24.47 7.18
N ARG A 104 78.79 23.44 6.43
CA ARG A 104 80.09 23.46 5.74
C ARG A 104 79.94 24.07 4.33
N PRO A 105 80.92 24.86 3.86
CA PRO A 105 80.88 25.46 2.52
C PRO A 105 80.73 24.46 1.37
N ASP A 106 81.31 23.26 1.52
CA ASP A 106 81.27 22.17 0.53
C ASP A 106 80.15 21.14 0.78
N GLY A 107 79.27 21.40 1.76
CA GLY A 107 78.15 20.51 2.07
C GLY A 107 77.06 20.55 1.00
N LYS A 108 76.28 19.46 0.87
CA LYS A 108 75.10 19.43 0.00
C LYS A 108 74.05 20.43 0.49
N LEU A 109 73.38 21.12 -0.43
CA LEU A 109 72.27 22.03 -0.13
C LEU A 109 71.11 21.25 0.53
N GLN A 110 70.57 21.83 1.60
CA GLN A 110 69.37 21.33 2.28
C GLN A 110 68.11 21.99 1.69
N GLN A 111 66.94 21.47 2.10
CA GLN A 111 65.67 22.07 1.75
C GLN A 111 65.60 23.52 2.24
N VAL A 112 65.05 24.37 1.38
CA VAL A 112 64.75 25.77 1.68
C VAL A 112 63.69 25.80 2.78
N LYS A 113 63.91 26.64 3.80
CA LYS A 113 62.92 26.92 4.84
C LYS A 113 62.32 28.29 4.60
N ARG A 114 61.00 28.38 4.69
CA ARG A 114 60.25 29.64 4.64
C ARG A 114 59.25 29.67 5.76
N GLU A 115 59.09 30.83 6.37
CA GLU A 115 58.19 31.06 7.48
C GLU A 115 57.56 32.44 7.35
N LEU A 116 56.27 32.56 7.64
CA LEU A 116 55.56 33.84 7.68
C LEU A 116 54.94 34.03 9.07
N PHE A 117 55.25 35.14 9.72
CA PHE A 117 54.79 35.49 11.06
C PHE A 117 53.91 36.74 11.04
N ASP A 118 52.90 36.76 11.91
CA ASP A 118 52.26 38.01 12.34
C ASP A 118 53.06 38.56 13.54
N VAL A 119 53.61 39.76 13.38
CA VAL A 119 54.52 40.38 14.34
C VAL A 119 53.79 40.83 15.60
N ASN A 120 52.53 41.27 15.48
CA ASN A 120 51.77 41.78 16.62
C ASN A 120 51.29 40.65 17.55
N SER A 121 50.90 39.50 16.97
CA SER A 121 50.46 38.33 17.74
C SER A 121 51.57 37.35 18.08
N GLY A 122 52.76 37.49 17.45
CA GLY A 122 53.87 36.54 17.58
C GLY A 122 53.57 35.15 16.99
N LYS A 123 52.49 35.01 16.21
CA LYS A 123 52.01 33.72 15.70
C LYS A 123 52.63 33.39 14.34
N LEU A 124 53.15 32.17 14.21
CA LEU A 124 53.54 31.58 12.92
C LEU A 124 52.27 31.28 12.11
N LEU A 125 52.13 31.89 10.93
CA LEU A 125 50.98 31.70 10.03
C LEU A 125 51.12 30.43 9.19
N SER A 126 52.30 30.20 8.59
CA SER A 126 52.65 28.94 7.93
C SER A 126 54.16 28.78 7.77
N SER A 127 54.61 27.53 7.69
CA SER A 127 55.98 27.12 7.35
C SER A 127 56.05 26.23 6.09
N ARG A 128 54.91 26.04 5.39
CA ARG A 128 54.81 25.20 4.19
C ARG A 128 54.99 26.06 2.93
N LEU A 129 55.89 25.64 2.03
CA LEU A 129 56.28 26.42 0.84
C LEU A 129 55.09 26.82 -0.07
N SER A 130 54.13 25.92 -0.30
CA SER A 130 52.96 26.17 -1.17
C SER A 130 51.95 27.13 -0.54
N GLU A 131 51.68 26.97 0.76
CA GLU A 131 50.75 27.80 1.53
C GLU A 131 51.31 29.21 1.75
N ILE A 132 52.62 29.35 1.98
CA ILE A 132 53.25 30.66 2.18
C ILE A 132 53.07 31.56 0.96
N ASN A 133 53.19 31.04 -0.26
CA ASN A 133 52.96 31.87 -1.46
C ASN A 133 51.52 32.38 -1.54
N GLN A 134 50.53 31.54 -1.22
CA GLN A 134 49.13 31.96 -1.19
C GLN A 134 48.85 32.97 -0.07
N LEU A 135 49.39 32.72 1.13
CA LEU A 135 49.23 33.61 2.28
C LEU A 135 49.92 34.95 2.06
N VAL A 136 51.12 34.96 1.47
CA VAL A 136 51.79 36.21 1.09
C VAL A 136 50.93 36.96 0.08
N THR A 137 50.43 36.33 -0.99
CA THR A 137 49.52 36.99 -1.94
C THR A 137 48.23 37.49 -1.29
N GLN A 138 47.67 36.78 -0.30
CA GLN A 138 46.48 37.23 0.44
C GLN A 138 46.78 38.43 1.34
N VAL A 139 47.93 38.43 2.02
CA VAL A 139 48.31 39.45 2.99
C VAL A 139 48.84 40.72 2.31
N THR A 140 49.67 40.58 1.28
CA THR A 140 50.22 41.70 0.50
C THR A 140 49.27 42.17 -0.59
N GLY A 141 48.37 41.28 -1.05
CA GLY A 141 47.51 41.51 -2.20
C GLY A 141 48.20 41.36 -3.56
N LEU A 142 49.48 40.98 -3.55
CA LEU A 142 50.33 40.95 -4.73
C LEU A 142 51.05 39.61 -4.82
N ASP A 143 50.95 38.93 -5.96
CA ASP A 143 51.84 37.82 -6.30
C ASP A 143 53.20 38.34 -6.78
N PHE A 144 54.15 37.44 -7.05
CA PHE A 144 55.50 37.80 -7.49
C PHE A 144 55.52 38.64 -8.78
N GLN A 145 54.65 38.33 -9.74
CA GLN A 145 54.59 39.04 -11.02
C GLN A 145 54.00 40.43 -10.85
N ARG A 146 52.95 40.58 -10.03
CA ARG A 146 52.36 41.86 -9.66
C ARG A 146 53.36 42.71 -8.87
N PHE A 147 54.07 42.12 -7.91
CA PHE A 147 55.07 42.83 -7.10
C PHE A 147 56.23 43.37 -7.95
N THR A 148 56.76 42.57 -8.87
CA THR A 148 57.86 42.96 -9.80
C THR A 148 57.42 43.88 -10.95
N ARG A 149 56.14 44.27 -11.01
CA ARG A 149 55.60 45.21 -11.99
C ARG A 149 54.97 46.47 -11.36
N THR A 150 54.65 46.43 -10.06
CA THR A 150 53.96 47.52 -9.35
C THR A 150 54.74 48.10 -8.18
N VAL A 151 55.61 47.31 -7.52
CA VAL A 151 56.40 47.72 -6.34
C VAL A 151 57.89 47.76 -6.66
N LEU A 152 58.37 46.87 -7.52
CA LEU A 152 59.76 46.78 -7.93
C LEU A 152 59.85 46.93 -9.46
N LEU A 153 60.39 48.03 -9.96
CA LEU A 153 60.69 48.20 -11.38
C LEU A 153 62.12 47.72 -11.65
N ALA A 154 62.24 46.43 -11.97
CA ALA A 154 63.52 45.78 -12.27
C ALA A 154 63.91 45.89 -13.76
N GLN A 155 65.21 45.98 -14.01
CA GLN A 155 65.92 45.22 -15.06
C GLN A 155 65.25 45.09 -16.47
N GLY A 156 64.79 46.13 -17.18
CA GLY A 156 64.26 46.07 -18.56
C GLY A 156 62.82 45.55 -18.71
N ARG A 157 62.20 45.05 -17.63
CA ARG A 157 60.91 44.30 -17.71
C ARG A 157 59.67 45.15 -18.00
N PHE A 158 59.72 46.47 -17.78
CA PHE A 158 58.58 47.35 -18.05
C PHE A 158 58.55 47.85 -19.51
N ALA A 159 59.72 47.98 -20.15
CA ALA A 159 59.81 48.26 -21.58
C ALA A 159 59.25 47.09 -22.41
N ASP A 160 59.44 45.85 -21.93
CA ASP A 160 58.83 44.65 -22.53
C ASP A 160 57.29 44.70 -22.51
N PHE A 161 56.69 45.23 -21.44
CA PHE A 161 55.22 45.38 -21.34
C PHE A 161 54.66 46.37 -22.38
N LEU A 162 55.35 47.48 -22.62
CA LEU A 162 54.97 48.45 -23.66
C LEU A 162 55.10 47.84 -25.07
N ASN A 163 56.17 47.09 -25.30
CA ASN A 163 56.49 46.54 -26.62
C ASN A 163 55.81 45.20 -26.93
N ALA A 164 55.20 44.55 -25.93
CA ALA A 164 54.48 43.28 -26.07
C ALA A 164 53.37 43.34 -27.13
N LYS A 165 53.11 42.22 -27.81
CA LYS A 165 51.95 42.11 -28.71
C LYS A 165 50.65 42.07 -27.88
N GLU A 166 49.52 42.38 -28.52
CA GLU A 166 48.22 42.38 -27.83
C GLU A 166 47.92 41.06 -27.09
N GLU A 167 48.21 39.91 -27.71
CA GLU A 167 48.00 38.58 -27.13
C GLU A 167 48.86 38.33 -25.88
N GLU A 168 50.00 39.01 -25.76
CA GLU A 168 50.89 38.96 -24.60
C GLU A 168 50.50 40.03 -23.55
N ARG A 169 49.99 41.18 -24.00
CA ARG A 169 49.58 42.32 -23.15
C ARG A 169 48.24 42.08 -22.46
N SER A 170 47.28 41.46 -23.14
CA SER A 170 45.93 41.20 -22.61
C SER A 170 45.95 40.34 -21.34
N PRO A 171 46.68 39.21 -21.25
CA PRO A 171 46.81 38.45 -20.01
C PRO A 171 47.48 39.25 -18.88
N ILE A 172 48.45 40.11 -19.23
CA ILE A 172 49.14 40.95 -18.24
C ILE A 172 48.19 42.01 -17.67
N LEU A 173 47.39 42.66 -18.53
CA LEU A 173 46.34 43.59 -18.09
C LEU A 173 45.26 42.87 -17.29
N GLU A 174 44.91 41.63 -17.67
CA GLU A 174 43.97 40.78 -16.93
C GLU A 174 44.39 40.59 -15.48
N GLN A 175 45.66 40.24 -15.27
CA GLN A 175 46.23 40.00 -13.96
C GLN A 175 46.39 41.29 -13.14
N ILE A 176 46.73 42.40 -13.78
CA ILE A 176 46.93 43.68 -13.09
C ILE A 176 45.59 44.31 -12.67
N THR A 177 44.55 44.14 -13.50
CA THR A 177 43.23 44.78 -13.31
C THR A 177 42.18 43.85 -12.71
N GLY A 178 42.45 42.55 -12.61
CA GLY A 178 41.55 41.56 -12.03
C GLY A 178 40.38 41.15 -12.93
N THR A 179 40.53 41.24 -14.25
CA THR A 179 39.43 40.94 -15.20
C THR A 179 39.27 39.46 -15.56
N GLU A 180 39.88 38.54 -14.80
CA GLU A 180 39.85 37.09 -15.03
C GLU A 180 38.43 36.52 -15.00
N ILE A 181 37.57 37.08 -14.15
CA ILE A 181 36.16 36.68 -13.99
C ILE A 181 35.35 36.79 -15.30
N TYR A 182 35.71 37.72 -16.18
CA TYR A 182 34.98 37.98 -17.42
C TYR A 182 35.29 36.90 -18.47
N SER A 183 36.52 36.36 -18.45
CA SER A 183 36.91 35.18 -19.24
C SER A 183 36.07 33.96 -18.86
N ASP A 184 35.96 33.70 -17.55
CA ASP A 184 35.25 32.54 -17.02
C ASP A 184 33.76 32.58 -17.36
N ILE A 185 33.13 33.75 -17.23
CA ILE A 185 31.73 33.95 -17.60
C ILE A 185 31.51 33.67 -19.10
N SER A 186 32.39 34.20 -19.96
CA SER A 186 32.30 34.01 -21.41
C SER A 186 32.39 32.52 -21.81
N ILE A 187 33.34 31.79 -21.22
CA ILE A 187 33.51 30.34 -21.46
C ILE A 187 32.27 29.60 -20.97
N LYS A 188 31.77 29.92 -19.77
CA LYS A 188 30.61 29.25 -19.18
C LYS A 188 29.35 29.39 -20.03
N VAL A 189 29.12 30.58 -20.58
CA VAL A 189 27.99 30.82 -21.49
C VAL A 189 28.09 29.95 -22.75
N HIS A 190 29.29 29.79 -23.33
CA HIS A 190 29.51 28.92 -24.49
C HIS A 190 29.25 27.44 -24.17
N GLU A 191 29.73 26.96 -23.02
CA GLU A 191 29.49 25.59 -22.56
C GLU A 191 28.00 25.28 -22.36
N ILE A 192 27.27 26.19 -21.70
CA ILE A 192 25.84 26.00 -21.42
C ILE A 192 25.05 25.99 -22.73
N LYS A 193 25.32 26.92 -23.64
CA LYS A 193 24.71 26.96 -24.98
C LYS A 193 24.88 25.61 -25.71
N ASN A 194 26.09 25.04 -25.76
CA ASN A 194 26.33 23.76 -26.43
C ASN A 194 25.63 22.59 -25.72
N LYS A 195 25.49 22.63 -24.40
CA LYS A 195 24.77 21.62 -23.62
C LYS A 195 23.27 21.63 -23.94
N GLU A 196 22.66 22.81 -24.01
CA GLU A 196 21.23 22.93 -24.31
C GLU A 196 20.91 22.54 -25.77
N GLU A 197 21.80 22.84 -26.72
CA GLU A 197 21.65 22.38 -28.12
C GLU A 197 21.72 20.85 -28.26
N LYS A 198 22.59 20.18 -27.51
CA LYS A 198 22.65 18.70 -27.48
C LYS A 198 21.35 18.09 -26.96
N LYS A 199 20.82 18.59 -25.84
CA LYS A 199 19.55 18.11 -25.28
C LYS A 199 18.39 18.27 -26.27
N LEU A 200 18.32 19.42 -26.96
CA LEU A 200 17.31 19.63 -27.99
C LEU A 200 17.41 18.58 -29.11
N THR A 201 18.64 18.28 -29.54
CA THR A 201 18.89 17.29 -30.59
C THR A 201 18.49 15.87 -30.16
N GLU A 202 18.79 15.48 -28.92
CA GLU A 202 18.42 14.18 -28.34
C GLU A 202 16.89 14.01 -28.26
N LEU A 203 16.17 15.04 -27.82
CA LEU A 203 14.70 15.03 -27.79
C LEU A 203 14.10 14.89 -29.19
N THR A 204 14.64 15.60 -30.19
CA THR A 204 14.16 15.51 -31.58
C THR A 204 14.39 14.13 -32.20
N ILE A 205 15.51 13.47 -31.89
CA ILE A 205 15.79 12.10 -32.37
C ILE A 205 14.80 11.09 -31.77
N ALA A 206 14.45 11.24 -30.49
CA ALA A 206 13.52 10.34 -29.80
C ALA A 206 12.12 10.36 -30.42
N VAL A 207 11.63 11.51 -30.88
CA VAL A 207 10.35 11.64 -31.58
C VAL A 207 10.39 10.99 -32.97
N ASN A 208 11.46 11.20 -33.73
CA ASN A 208 11.60 10.65 -35.09
C ASN A 208 11.68 9.12 -35.14
N GLY A 209 11.94 8.45 -34.01
CA GLY A 209 11.97 6.98 -33.92
C GLY A 209 10.60 6.30 -33.74
N ILE A 210 9.52 7.06 -33.55
CA ILE A 210 8.18 6.53 -33.27
C ILE A 210 7.36 6.46 -34.57
N ASN A 211 7.06 5.25 -35.05
CA ASN A 211 6.19 5.03 -36.22
C ASN A 211 4.71 5.11 -35.83
N LEU A 212 4.00 6.09 -36.37
CA LEU A 212 2.54 6.24 -36.24
C LEU A 212 1.82 5.62 -37.45
N LEU A 213 0.64 5.05 -37.21
CA LEU A 213 -0.26 4.60 -38.28
C LEU A 213 -0.75 5.80 -39.09
N LYS A 214 -1.07 5.57 -40.36
CA LYS A 214 -1.66 6.63 -41.20
C LYS A 214 -3.12 6.85 -40.77
N ALA A 215 -3.61 8.08 -40.97
CA ALA A 215 -5.01 8.41 -40.67
C ALA A 215 -6.01 7.45 -41.35
N GLU A 216 -5.73 7.05 -42.59
CA GLU A 216 -6.54 6.07 -43.34
C GLU A 216 -6.63 4.69 -42.66
N GLU A 217 -5.55 4.23 -42.03
CA GLU A 217 -5.51 2.93 -41.34
C GLU A 217 -6.28 2.99 -40.00
N VAL A 218 -6.24 4.14 -39.32
CA VAL A 218 -7.00 4.40 -38.09
C VAL A 218 -8.50 4.44 -38.40
N ASP A 219 -8.91 5.08 -39.48
CA ASP A 219 -10.32 5.14 -39.91
C ASP A 219 -10.85 3.75 -40.31
N GLN A 220 -10.02 2.94 -40.98
CA GLN A 220 -10.35 1.54 -41.31
C GLN A 220 -10.51 0.67 -40.06
N LEU A 221 -9.63 0.79 -39.08
CA LEU A 221 -9.74 0.06 -37.80
C LEU A 221 -10.99 0.48 -37.02
N THR A 222 -11.28 1.77 -36.97
CA THR A 222 -12.42 2.32 -36.22
C THR A 222 -13.76 1.87 -36.84
N SER A 223 -13.84 1.85 -38.17
CA SER A 223 -15.02 1.35 -38.90
C SER A 223 -15.18 -0.18 -38.79
N SER A 224 -14.08 -0.94 -38.80
CA SER A 224 -14.08 -2.38 -38.53
C SER A 224 -14.65 -2.71 -37.14
N LEU A 225 -14.19 -1.99 -36.11
CA LEU A 225 -14.66 -2.16 -34.73
C LEU A 225 -16.17 -1.86 -34.58
N ALA A 226 -16.66 -0.80 -35.22
CA ALA A 226 -18.09 -0.46 -35.20
C ALA A 226 -18.96 -1.56 -35.84
N ASN A 227 -18.51 -2.13 -36.96
CA ASN A 227 -19.21 -3.24 -37.63
C ASN A 227 -19.20 -4.51 -36.76
N LEU A 228 -18.07 -4.86 -36.14
CA LEU A 228 -17.96 -6.00 -35.23
C LEU A 228 -18.87 -5.87 -33.99
N GLU A 229 -19.01 -4.66 -33.44
CA GLU A 229 -19.93 -4.39 -32.33
C GLU A 229 -21.39 -4.59 -32.72
N GLN A 230 -21.79 -4.14 -33.90
CA GLN A 230 -23.15 -4.36 -34.41
C GLN A 230 -23.46 -5.85 -34.60
N GLN A 231 -22.53 -6.63 -35.15
CA GLN A 231 -22.69 -8.08 -35.33
C GLN A 231 -22.79 -8.82 -33.98
N LEU A 232 -21.96 -8.44 -33.00
CA LEU A 232 -22.03 -9.00 -31.64
C LEU A 232 -23.35 -8.71 -30.93
N SER A 233 -23.96 -7.53 -31.16
CA SER A 233 -25.28 -7.21 -30.63
C SER A 233 -26.36 -8.14 -31.19
N THR A 234 -26.38 -8.32 -32.51
CA THR A 234 -27.34 -9.20 -33.19
C THR A 234 -27.25 -10.63 -32.69
N ILE A 235 -26.03 -11.17 -32.54
CA ILE A 235 -25.83 -12.54 -32.03
C ILE A 235 -26.29 -12.66 -30.57
N ASN A 236 -26.06 -11.66 -29.72
CA ASN A 236 -26.52 -11.68 -28.34
C ASN A 236 -28.05 -11.73 -28.23
N ASP A 237 -28.76 -11.01 -29.09
CA ASP A 237 -30.22 -11.01 -29.09
C ASP A 237 -30.76 -12.37 -29.57
N GLN A 238 -30.16 -12.95 -30.61
CA GLN A 238 -30.48 -14.30 -31.07
C GLN A 238 -30.20 -15.38 -29.99
N GLN A 239 -29.11 -15.26 -29.23
CA GLN A 239 -28.79 -16.16 -28.11
C GLN A 239 -29.86 -16.08 -27.01
N LYS A 240 -30.33 -14.87 -26.65
CA LYS A 240 -31.38 -14.69 -25.65
C LYS A 240 -32.70 -15.33 -26.10
N GLU A 241 -33.12 -15.07 -27.33
CA GLU A 241 -34.33 -15.68 -27.89
C GLU A 241 -34.24 -17.21 -27.87
N THR A 242 -33.12 -17.77 -28.33
CA THR A 242 -32.90 -19.22 -28.37
C THR A 242 -32.87 -19.85 -26.98
N ALA A 243 -32.27 -19.18 -26.00
CA ALA A 243 -32.24 -19.62 -24.60
C ALA A 243 -33.63 -19.62 -23.95
N THR A 244 -34.48 -18.62 -24.25
CA THR A 244 -35.87 -18.61 -23.75
C THR A 244 -36.69 -19.77 -24.30
N LEU A 245 -36.48 -20.14 -25.57
CA LEU A 245 -37.13 -21.29 -26.19
C LEU A 245 -36.68 -22.61 -25.55
N ILE A 246 -35.37 -22.78 -25.27
CA ILE A 246 -34.84 -23.97 -24.58
C ILE A 246 -35.48 -24.11 -23.20
N LYS A 247 -35.54 -23.03 -22.42
CA LYS A 247 -36.12 -23.04 -21.08
C LYS A 247 -37.60 -23.45 -21.10
N TRP A 248 -38.39 -22.88 -22.00
CA TRP A 248 -39.80 -23.25 -22.14
C TRP A 248 -39.99 -24.74 -22.44
N TRP A 249 -39.16 -25.33 -23.32
CA TRP A 249 -39.20 -26.76 -23.62
C TRP A 249 -38.84 -27.64 -22.42
N GLU A 250 -37.84 -27.24 -21.63
CA GLU A 250 -37.42 -27.97 -20.43
C GLU A 250 -38.50 -27.94 -19.34
N ASP A 251 -39.09 -26.77 -19.09
CA ASP A 251 -40.17 -26.58 -18.12
C ASP A 251 -41.42 -27.41 -18.51
N SER A 252 -41.76 -27.42 -19.81
CA SER A 252 -42.88 -28.21 -20.36
C SER A 252 -42.65 -29.72 -20.22
N LEU A 253 -41.46 -30.22 -20.57
CA LEU A 253 -41.12 -31.65 -20.46
C LEU A 253 -41.09 -32.12 -19.00
N GLN A 254 -40.60 -31.28 -18.09
CA GLN A 254 -40.57 -31.58 -16.66
C GLN A 254 -41.98 -31.66 -16.07
N ALA A 255 -42.84 -30.70 -16.42
CA ALA A 255 -44.23 -30.69 -15.97
C ALA A 255 -45.00 -31.93 -16.48
N GLN A 256 -44.80 -32.34 -17.74
CA GLN A 256 -45.41 -33.56 -18.30
C GLN A 256 -44.99 -34.82 -17.54
N ARG A 257 -43.68 -34.99 -17.28
CA ARG A 257 -43.18 -36.14 -16.51
C ARG A 257 -43.74 -36.18 -15.09
N SER A 258 -43.90 -35.00 -14.46
CA SER A 258 -44.47 -34.92 -13.11
C SER A 258 -45.95 -35.31 -13.09
N GLN A 259 -46.71 -34.94 -14.13
CA GLN A 259 -48.12 -35.34 -14.29
C GLN A 259 -48.25 -36.85 -14.47
N GLU A 260 -47.44 -37.46 -15.35
CA GLU A 260 -47.44 -38.91 -15.57
C GLU A 260 -47.15 -39.67 -14.26
N LYS A 261 -46.15 -39.24 -13.51
CA LYS A 261 -45.80 -39.85 -12.22
C LYS A 261 -46.94 -39.75 -11.20
N LEU A 262 -47.52 -38.56 -11.02
CA LEU A 262 -48.62 -38.35 -10.07
C LEU A 262 -49.88 -39.14 -10.46
N ASN A 263 -50.15 -39.27 -11.76
CA ASN A 263 -51.25 -40.11 -12.26
C ASN A 263 -51.06 -41.59 -11.89
N VAL A 264 -49.84 -42.12 -11.99
CA VAL A 264 -49.53 -43.50 -11.57
C VAL A 264 -49.69 -43.68 -10.06
N GLU A 265 -49.17 -42.74 -9.26
CA GLU A 265 -49.28 -42.80 -7.78
C GLU A 265 -50.74 -42.68 -7.30
N LEU A 266 -51.54 -41.81 -7.95
CA LEU A 266 -52.96 -41.67 -7.65
C LEU A 266 -53.74 -42.93 -8.02
N ALA A 267 -53.42 -43.57 -9.16
CA ALA A 267 -54.02 -44.83 -9.56
C ALA A 267 -53.72 -45.96 -8.56
N GLN A 268 -52.47 -46.06 -8.08
CA GLN A 268 -52.07 -47.01 -7.04
C GLN A 268 -52.79 -46.75 -5.71
N CYS A 269 -52.92 -45.48 -5.30
CA CYS A 269 -53.65 -45.11 -4.09
C CYS A 269 -55.14 -45.46 -4.19
N ARG A 270 -55.77 -45.24 -5.34
CA ARG A 270 -57.17 -45.65 -5.60
C ARG A 270 -57.33 -47.16 -5.54
N GLN A 271 -56.36 -47.92 -6.06
CA GLN A 271 -56.37 -49.38 -5.96
C GLN A 271 -56.28 -49.84 -4.49
N ALA A 272 -55.37 -49.26 -3.71
CA ALA A 272 -55.24 -49.58 -2.28
C ALA A 272 -56.53 -49.28 -1.48
N VAL A 273 -57.27 -48.22 -1.84
CA VAL A 273 -58.58 -47.92 -1.24
C VAL A 273 -59.64 -48.97 -1.63
N GLN A 274 -59.62 -49.47 -2.87
CA GLN A 274 -60.49 -50.57 -3.29
C GLN A 274 -60.15 -51.88 -2.58
N ASP A 275 -58.86 -52.19 -2.44
CA ASP A 275 -58.39 -53.41 -1.77
C ASP A 275 -58.74 -53.40 -0.26
N PHE A 276 -58.81 -52.21 0.36
CA PHE A 276 -59.22 -52.02 1.77
C PHE A 276 -60.75 -52.02 1.98
N ALA A 277 -61.56 -51.95 0.91
CA ALA A 277 -63.02 -51.90 1.00
C ALA A 277 -63.69 -53.02 1.84
N PRO A 278 -63.30 -54.32 1.74
CA PRO A 278 -63.90 -55.36 2.58
C PRO A 278 -63.58 -55.20 4.08
N GLN A 279 -62.38 -54.71 4.40
CA GLN A 279 -61.95 -54.46 5.78
C GLN A 279 -62.65 -53.24 6.38
N ALA A 280 -62.89 -52.20 5.57
CA ALA A 280 -63.71 -51.07 5.96
C ALA A 280 -65.17 -51.47 6.27
N GLN A 281 -65.75 -52.41 5.51
CA GLN A 281 -67.07 -52.96 5.80
C GLN A 281 -67.08 -53.79 7.10
N ALA A 282 -66.04 -54.59 7.35
CA ALA A 282 -65.89 -55.33 8.61
C ALA A 282 -65.78 -54.39 9.82
N LEU A 283 -65.05 -53.27 9.70
CA LEU A 283 -64.95 -52.23 10.72
C LEU A 283 -66.32 -51.60 11.03
N VAL A 284 -67.14 -51.34 10.01
CA VAL A 284 -68.51 -50.80 10.19
C VAL A 284 -69.40 -51.79 10.94
N LEU A 285 -69.32 -53.08 10.63
CA LEU A 285 -70.09 -54.12 11.33
C LEU A 285 -69.61 -54.31 12.77
N ALA A 286 -68.29 -54.30 13.02
CA ALA A 286 -67.72 -54.41 14.35
C ALA A 286 -68.06 -53.21 15.26
N ASN A 287 -68.18 -52.00 14.71
CA ASN A 287 -68.64 -50.86 15.50
C ASN A 287 -70.12 -50.98 15.94
N ARG A 288 -70.95 -51.77 15.25
CA ARG A 288 -72.36 -52.00 15.59
C ARG A 288 -72.55 -53.03 16.71
N THR A 289 -71.54 -53.85 17.02
CA THR A 289 -71.63 -54.88 18.08
C THR A 289 -71.43 -54.30 19.49
N LEU A 290 -70.73 -53.17 19.62
CA LEU A 290 -70.36 -52.52 20.90
C LEU A 290 -71.50 -52.38 21.94
N PRO A 291 -72.75 -52.02 21.60
CA PRO A 291 -73.84 -51.90 22.56
C PRO A 291 -74.38 -53.25 23.07
N LEU A 292 -74.10 -54.35 22.37
CA LEU A 292 -74.68 -55.68 22.61
C LEU A 292 -73.78 -56.60 23.45
N ILE A 293 -72.47 -56.32 23.49
CA ILE A 293 -71.46 -57.13 24.21
C ILE A 293 -71.79 -57.29 25.71
N LYS A 294 -72.26 -56.22 26.36
CA LYS A 294 -72.63 -56.25 27.79
C LYS A 294 -73.88 -57.10 28.07
N LEU A 295 -74.88 -57.06 27.20
CA LEU A 295 -76.09 -57.89 27.36
C LEU A 295 -75.82 -59.36 27.05
N HIS A 296 -75.01 -59.67 26.04
CA HIS A 296 -74.66 -61.05 25.69
C HIS A 296 -73.86 -61.77 26.79
N THR A 297 -72.93 -61.06 27.44
CA THR A 297 -72.13 -61.62 28.55
C THR A 297 -72.98 -61.97 29.77
N GLU A 298 -73.98 -61.14 30.11
CA GLU A 298 -74.93 -61.39 31.20
C GLU A 298 -75.87 -62.58 30.90
N LEU A 299 -76.33 -62.69 29.65
CA LEU A 299 -77.20 -63.76 29.18
C LEU A 299 -76.49 -65.14 29.18
N ASN A 300 -75.23 -65.20 28.73
CA ASN A 300 -74.43 -66.43 28.77
C ASN A 300 -74.15 -66.91 30.20
N GLY A 301 -73.95 -65.98 31.15
CA GLY A 301 -73.80 -66.32 32.56
C GLY A 301 -75.03 -67.03 33.12
N LEU A 302 -76.23 -66.53 32.81
CA LEU A 302 -77.50 -67.14 33.23
C LEU A 302 -77.75 -68.50 32.56
N ARG A 303 -77.50 -68.64 31.25
CA ARG A 303 -77.64 -69.91 30.51
C ARG A 303 -76.71 -71.00 31.07
N SER A 304 -75.47 -70.66 31.40
CA SER A 304 -74.50 -71.60 31.99
C SER A 304 -74.94 -72.09 33.38
N ASN A 305 -75.41 -71.17 34.23
CA ASN A 305 -75.88 -71.50 35.59
C ASN A 305 -77.16 -72.36 35.56
N LEU A 306 -78.08 -72.10 34.64
CA LEU A 306 -79.31 -72.87 34.48
C LEU A 306 -79.00 -74.30 34.00
N LYS A 307 -78.13 -74.45 33.00
CA LYS A 307 -77.67 -75.75 32.50
C LYS A 307 -76.97 -76.58 33.58
N SER A 308 -76.09 -75.96 34.37
CA SER A 308 -75.39 -76.63 35.47
C SER A 308 -76.36 -77.15 36.55
N ASN A 309 -77.39 -76.37 36.92
CA ASN A 309 -78.38 -76.75 37.92
C ASN A 309 -79.38 -77.83 37.42
N GLN A 310 -79.76 -77.79 36.13
CA GLN A 310 -80.59 -78.83 35.51
C GLN A 310 -79.83 -80.17 35.34
N GLU A 311 -78.55 -80.11 35.00
CA GLU A 311 -77.66 -81.28 34.99
C GLU A 311 -77.46 -81.87 36.41
N ALA A 312 -77.44 -81.02 37.44
CA ALA A 312 -77.40 -81.48 38.83
C ALA A 312 -78.73 -82.18 39.24
N LEU A 313 -79.89 -81.63 38.87
CA LEU A 313 -81.21 -82.22 39.13
C LEU A 313 -81.42 -83.58 38.47
N THR A 314 -81.02 -83.71 37.20
CA THR A 314 -81.11 -84.98 36.46
C THR A 314 -80.18 -86.07 37.02
N LYS A 315 -79.05 -85.68 37.63
CA LYS A 315 -78.14 -86.60 38.33
C LYS A 315 -78.63 -86.99 39.74
N LEU A 316 -79.26 -86.08 40.48
CA LEU A 316 -79.70 -86.29 41.87
C LEU A 316 -81.04 -87.06 42.00
N THR A 317 -81.89 -87.00 40.99
CA THR A 317 -83.20 -87.69 40.97
C THR A 317 -83.09 -89.22 41.04
N PRO A 318 -82.25 -89.92 40.24
CA PRO A 318 -82.01 -91.35 40.40
C PRO A 318 -81.24 -91.71 41.67
N GLN A 319 -80.48 -90.77 42.25
CA GLN A 319 -79.72 -90.94 43.50
C GLN A 319 -80.62 -91.04 44.74
N LEU A 320 -81.76 -90.33 44.77
CA LEU A 320 -82.75 -90.45 45.85
C LEU A 320 -83.45 -91.83 45.83
N ALA A 321 -83.79 -92.32 44.63
CA ALA A 321 -84.40 -93.64 44.45
C ALA A 321 -83.45 -94.77 44.87
N THR A 322 -82.16 -94.66 44.50
CA THR A 322 -81.12 -95.61 44.95
C THR A 322 -80.84 -95.51 46.45
N ALA A 323 -80.82 -94.31 47.05
CA ALA A 323 -80.67 -94.16 48.49
C ALA A 323 -81.81 -94.83 49.30
N THR A 324 -83.02 -94.89 48.73
CA THR A 324 -84.19 -95.55 49.33
C THR A 324 -84.04 -97.07 49.33
N GLN A 325 -83.61 -97.67 48.21
CA GLN A 325 -83.26 -99.10 48.13
C GLN A 325 -82.01 -99.47 48.96
N THR A 326 -81.08 -98.53 49.14
CA THR A 326 -79.86 -98.75 49.93
C THR A 326 -80.18 -98.85 51.42
N LEU A 327 -81.19 -98.14 51.93
CA LEU A 327 -81.63 -98.25 53.33
C LEU A 327 -82.13 -99.67 53.66
N GLU A 328 -82.98 -100.23 52.81
CA GLU A 328 -83.56 -101.58 52.96
C GLU A 328 -82.50 -102.69 52.81
N ALA A 329 -81.52 -102.52 51.92
CA ALA A 329 -80.42 -103.47 51.72
C ALA A 329 -79.43 -103.50 52.91
N LYS A 330 -79.14 -102.36 53.53
CA LYS A 330 -78.17 -102.28 54.65
C LYS A 330 -78.67 -102.92 55.95
N GLU A 331 -79.98 -103.09 56.09
CA GLU A 331 -80.60 -103.79 57.23
C GLU A 331 -80.39 -105.32 57.17
N SER A 332 -80.26 -105.88 55.95
CA SER A 332 -79.91 -107.28 55.69
C SER A 332 -78.41 -107.58 55.86
N GLU A 333 -77.53 -106.64 55.51
CA GLU A 333 -76.06 -106.81 55.56
C GLU A 333 -75.48 -106.87 56.99
N LEU A 334 -76.17 -106.33 58.00
CA LEU A 334 -75.72 -106.34 59.40
C LEU A 334 -75.62 -107.77 59.97
N ILE A 335 -76.51 -108.66 59.53
CA ILE A 335 -76.62 -110.05 60.02
C ILE A 335 -75.48 -110.92 59.47
N GLU A 336 -74.96 -110.60 58.28
CA GLU A 336 -73.97 -111.40 57.55
C GLU A 336 -72.53 -111.15 58.05
N VAL A 337 -72.21 -109.90 58.40
CA VAL A 337 -70.88 -109.45 58.83
C VAL A 337 -70.43 -110.04 60.17
N ALA A 338 -71.35 -110.41 61.06
CA ALA A 338 -71.03 -111.07 62.33
C ALA A 338 -70.33 -112.43 62.14
N SER A 339 -70.55 -113.11 61.00
CA SER A 339 -69.95 -114.41 60.70
C SER A 339 -68.53 -114.31 60.11
N HIS A 340 -68.16 -113.17 59.52
CA HIS A 340 -66.87 -112.97 58.83
C HIS A 340 -65.71 -112.63 59.77
N LYS A 341 -65.98 -112.03 60.94
CA LYS A 341 -64.96 -111.68 61.95
C LYS A 341 -64.10 -112.88 62.38
N ASN A 342 -64.72 -114.05 62.53
CA ASN A 342 -64.03 -115.25 63.01
C ASN A 342 -63.00 -115.84 62.03
N LYS A 343 -63.01 -115.46 60.75
CA LYS A 343 -62.08 -115.98 59.73
C LYS A 343 -60.84 -115.11 59.50
N ALA A 344 -60.85 -113.84 59.88
CA ALA A 344 -59.78 -112.89 59.55
C ALA A 344 -58.59 -112.89 60.53
N SER A 345 -58.75 -113.46 61.74
CA SER A 345 -57.66 -113.54 62.73
C SER A 345 -56.51 -114.44 62.32
N GLN A 346 -56.76 -115.39 61.42
CA GLN A 346 -55.79 -116.41 61.00
C GLN A 346 -54.84 -115.95 59.88
N LEU A 347 -55.07 -114.80 59.24
CA LEU A 347 -54.37 -114.38 58.01
C LEU A 347 -53.30 -113.30 58.24
N LEU A 348 -53.19 -112.79 59.47
CA LEU A 348 -52.30 -111.68 59.85
C LEU A 348 -50.84 -112.11 60.04
N GLU A 349 -50.61 -113.40 60.29
CA GLU A 349 -49.32 -113.92 60.72
C GLU A 349 -48.32 -114.13 59.55
N ASP A 350 -48.78 -114.05 58.29
CA ASP A 350 -48.01 -114.46 57.09
C ASP A 350 -47.35 -113.34 56.24
N GLN A 351 -47.61 -112.02 56.42
CA GLN A 351 -47.26 -110.96 55.42
C GLN A 351 -46.13 -109.95 55.78
N ARG A 352 -45.24 -110.22 56.73
CA ARG A 352 -44.36 -109.18 57.32
C ARG A 352 -43.13 -108.71 56.49
N THR A 353 -42.71 -109.43 55.46
CA THR A 353 -41.44 -109.17 54.75
C THR A 353 -41.51 -108.10 53.65
N THR A 354 -42.71 -107.82 53.11
CA THR A 354 -42.91 -106.90 51.98
C THR A 354 -42.87 -105.42 52.40
N PHE A 355 -43.05 -105.11 53.70
CA PHE A 355 -43.11 -103.73 54.21
C PHE A 355 -41.76 -102.99 54.20
N ASN A 356 -40.63 -103.70 54.29
CA ASN A 356 -39.32 -103.06 54.43
C ASN A 356 -38.78 -102.45 53.12
N GLN A 357 -39.18 -102.94 51.94
CA GLN A 357 -38.64 -102.49 50.65
C GLN A 357 -39.23 -101.15 50.16
N ALA A 358 -40.37 -100.73 50.68
CA ALA A 358 -41.06 -99.51 50.27
C ALA A 358 -40.54 -98.22 50.93
N HIS A 359 -39.85 -98.33 52.07
CA HIS A 359 -39.29 -97.18 52.79
C HIS A 359 -38.07 -96.54 52.09
N GLU A 360 -37.29 -97.31 51.32
CA GLU A 360 -36.09 -96.79 50.63
C GLU A 360 -36.44 -95.85 49.47
N LEU A 361 -37.57 -96.08 48.78
CA LEU A 361 -38.02 -95.27 47.65
C LEU A 361 -38.57 -93.89 48.06
N ASP A 362 -39.12 -93.77 49.27
CA ASP A 362 -39.67 -92.51 49.80
C ASP A 362 -38.58 -91.46 50.09
N ALA A 363 -37.35 -91.90 50.41
CA ALA A 363 -36.21 -91.01 50.66
C ALA A 363 -35.68 -90.35 49.37
N THR A 364 -35.66 -91.08 48.25
CA THR A 364 -35.14 -90.61 46.95
C THR A 364 -36.03 -89.53 46.34
N ILE A 365 -37.35 -89.62 46.50
CA ILE A 365 -38.33 -88.64 46.00
C ILE A 365 -38.16 -87.26 46.69
N ALA A 366 -37.82 -87.25 47.98
CA ALA A 366 -37.61 -86.01 48.74
C ALA A 366 -36.38 -85.23 48.25
N GLN A 367 -35.31 -85.94 47.84
CA GLN A 367 -34.08 -85.35 47.34
C GLN A 367 -34.27 -84.67 45.96
N GLU A 368 -34.98 -85.31 45.03
CA GLU A 368 -35.22 -84.77 43.68
C GLU A 368 -36.11 -83.50 43.68
N LYS A 369 -37.10 -83.42 44.59
CA LYS A 369 -37.93 -82.19 44.76
C LYS A 369 -37.12 -80.95 45.17
N LYS A 370 -36.08 -81.13 45.99
CA LYS A 370 -35.21 -80.04 46.46
C LYS A 370 -34.30 -79.51 45.36
N LEU A 371 -33.77 -80.39 44.51
CA LEU A 371 -32.90 -80.00 43.39
C LEU A 371 -33.70 -79.30 42.28
N GLN A 372 -34.94 -79.72 42.03
CA GLN A 372 -35.83 -79.06 41.07
C GLN A 372 -36.11 -77.59 41.45
N THR A 373 -36.31 -77.30 42.73
CA THR A 373 -36.63 -75.94 43.21
C THR A 373 -35.43 -74.99 43.09
N GLN A 374 -34.20 -75.49 43.23
CA GLN A 374 -32.99 -74.67 43.07
C GLN A 374 -32.73 -74.28 41.61
N GLU A 375 -32.98 -75.18 40.65
CA GLU A 375 -32.77 -74.88 39.22
C GLU A 375 -33.83 -73.94 38.64
N THR A 376 -35.09 -74.02 39.09
CA THR A 376 -36.14 -73.07 38.67
C THR A 376 -35.88 -71.64 39.14
N GLU A 377 -35.29 -71.46 40.32
CA GLU A 377 -34.93 -70.14 40.85
C GLU A 377 -33.74 -69.51 40.10
N ARG A 378 -32.75 -70.33 39.72
CA ARG A 378 -31.63 -69.89 38.87
C ARG A 378 -32.08 -69.48 37.48
N LEU A 379 -32.99 -70.24 36.86
CA LEU A 379 -33.58 -69.91 35.57
C LEU A 379 -34.26 -68.55 35.62
N LYS A 380 -35.10 -68.31 36.64
CA LYS A 380 -35.79 -67.02 36.84
C LYS A 380 -34.84 -65.82 36.92
N ASN A 381 -33.74 -65.94 37.68
CA ASN A 381 -32.74 -64.88 37.82
C ASN A 381 -32.00 -64.58 36.49
N LEU A 382 -31.71 -65.61 35.71
CA LEU A 382 -31.04 -65.46 34.41
C LEU A 382 -31.97 -64.84 33.36
N THR A 383 -33.24 -65.23 33.32
CA THR A 383 -34.26 -64.62 32.43
C THR A 383 -34.46 -63.14 32.75
N GLN A 384 -34.39 -62.74 34.02
CA GLN A 384 -34.50 -61.33 34.42
C GLN A 384 -33.28 -60.49 33.99
N ARG A 385 -32.06 -61.04 34.07
CA ARG A 385 -30.86 -60.37 33.54
C ARG A 385 -30.91 -60.19 32.03
N LEU A 386 -31.41 -61.19 31.31
CA LEU A 386 -31.60 -61.14 29.86
C LEU A 386 -32.60 -60.06 29.45
N SER A 387 -33.71 -59.92 30.20
CA SER A 387 -34.68 -58.84 30.01
C SER A 387 -34.03 -57.46 30.15
N ASN A 388 -33.29 -57.22 31.24
CA ASN A 388 -32.64 -55.93 31.49
C ASN A 388 -31.61 -55.56 30.42
N SER A 389 -30.73 -56.50 30.04
CA SER A 389 -29.73 -56.26 28.98
C SER A 389 -30.39 -56.03 27.61
N SER A 390 -31.54 -56.68 27.32
CA SER A 390 -32.28 -56.45 26.08
C SER A 390 -32.93 -55.07 26.01
N GLU A 391 -33.39 -54.54 27.16
CA GLU A 391 -33.93 -53.19 27.29
C GLU A 391 -32.82 -52.13 27.12
N GLU A 392 -31.64 -52.34 27.73
CA GLU A 392 -30.46 -51.49 27.53
C GLU A 392 -30.00 -51.47 26.07
N LEU A 393 -29.97 -52.62 25.39
CA LEU A 393 -29.63 -52.72 23.97
C LEU A 393 -30.62 -51.92 23.11
N ALA A 394 -31.93 -52.03 23.39
CA ALA A 394 -32.95 -51.26 22.68
C ALA A 394 -32.73 -49.76 22.85
N ASN A 395 -32.46 -49.29 24.08
CA ASN A 395 -32.18 -47.88 24.37
C ASN A 395 -30.93 -47.37 23.63
N HIS A 396 -29.84 -48.15 23.59
CA HIS A 396 -28.64 -47.77 22.85
C HIS A 396 -28.86 -47.74 21.33
N ARG A 397 -29.65 -48.67 20.77
CA ARG A 397 -30.01 -48.68 19.34
C ARG A 397 -30.88 -47.47 18.96
N THR A 398 -31.86 -47.12 19.79
CA THR A 398 -32.68 -45.91 19.58
C THR A 398 -31.81 -44.66 19.52
N ARG A 399 -30.90 -44.50 20.50
CA ARG A 399 -30.00 -43.33 20.57
C ARG A 399 -28.99 -43.28 19.42
N HIS A 400 -28.52 -44.43 18.95
CA HIS A 400 -27.70 -44.54 17.74
C HIS A 400 -28.48 -44.10 16.49
N GLY A 401 -29.77 -44.49 16.38
CA GLY A 401 -30.68 -44.04 15.32
C GLY A 401 -30.97 -42.54 15.35
N GLU A 402 -31.16 -41.96 16.53
CA GLU A 402 -31.36 -40.51 16.68
C GLU A 402 -30.15 -39.70 16.20
N ILE A 403 -28.93 -40.08 16.59
CA ILE A 403 -27.70 -39.40 16.15
C ILE A 403 -27.51 -39.55 14.64
N THR A 404 -27.79 -40.74 14.10
CA THR A 404 -27.78 -41.02 12.65
C THR A 404 -28.68 -40.04 11.89
N GLU A 405 -29.91 -39.86 12.36
CA GLU A 405 -30.88 -38.96 11.74
C GLU A 405 -30.47 -37.48 11.87
N LEU A 406 -29.93 -37.08 13.03
CA LEU A 406 -29.42 -35.71 13.23
C LEU A 406 -28.26 -35.38 12.28
N VAL A 407 -27.34 -36.31 12.03
CA VAL A 407 -26.23 -36.12 11.07
C VAL A 407 -26.79 -35.94 9.65
N LYS A 408 -27.79 -36.74 9.25
CA LYS A 408 -28.47 -36.59 7.96
C LYS A 408 -29.16 -35.23 7.84
N GLN A 409 -29.93 -34.82 8.84
CA GLN A 409 -30.61 -33.52 8.82
C GLN A 409 -29.63 -32.35 8.76
N LEU A 410 -28.53 -32.42 9.50
CA LEU A 410 -27.51 -31.36 9.52
C LEU A 410 -26.80 -31.25 8.16
N SER A 411 -26.44 -32.39 7.55
CA SER A 411 -25.85 -32.42 6.20
C SER A 411 -26.83 -31.95 5.11
N GLN A 412 -28.11 -32.33 5.18
CA GLN A 412 -29.16 -31.81 4.29
C GLN A 412 -29.33 -30.30 4.44
N ARG A 413 -29.34 -29.78 5.66
CA ARG A 413 -29.51 -28.34 5.93
C ARG A 413 -28.36 -27.51 5.36
N ILE A 414 -27.13 -28.05 5.36
CA ILE A 414 -25.96 -27.40 4.73
C ILE A 414 -26.13 -27.36 3.20
N LEU A 415 -26.56 -28.47 2.57
CA LEU A 415 -26.81 -28.51 1.12
C LEU A 415 -27.97 -27.60 0.68
N VAL A 416 -29.07 -27.58 1.43
CA VAL A 416 -30.24 -26.73 1.16
C VAL A 416 -29.89 -25.23 1.23
N GLN A 417 -28.92 -24.86 2.08
CA GLN A 417 -28.39 -23.49 2.12
C GLN A 417 -27.46 -23.15 0.94
N GLY A 418 -27.23 -24.09 0.02
CA GLY A 418 -26.43 -23.90 -1.20
C GLY A 418 -24.93 -24.02 -0.97
N TYR A 419 -24.49 -24.54 0.18
CA TYR A 419 -23.07 -24.73 0.50
C TYR A 419 -22.58 -26.11 0.06
N SER A 420 -21.45 -26.16 -0.66
CA SER A 420 -20.90 -27.41 -1.21
C SER A 420 -20.30 -28.30 -0.13
N LEU A 421 -20.71 -29.56 -0.04
CA LEU A 421 -20.07 -30.60 0.77
C LEU A 421 -19.16 -31.50 -0.11
N GLY A 422 -18.43 -30.89 -1.06
CA GLY A 422 -17.66 -31.64 -2.07
C GLY A 422 -18.59 -32.28 -3.12
N ASP A 423 -18.39 -33.56 -3.43
CA ASP A 423 -19.18 -34.32 -4.42
C ASP A 423 -20.54 -34.82 -3.89
N LEU A 424 -20.88 -34.48 -2.64
CA LEU A 424 -22.12 -34.89 -2.00
C LEU A 424 -23.31 -34.11 -2.58
N THR A 425 -24.26 -34.84 -3.17
CA THR A 425 -25.53 -34.29 -3.64
C THR A 425 -26.67 -34.64 -2.69
N GLN A 426 -27.79 -33.93 -2.78
CA GLN A 426 -29.00 -34.22 -2.01
C GLN A 426 -29.49 -35.66 -2.25
N ARG A 427 -29.37 -36.18 -3.48
CA ARG A 427 -29.65 -37.58 -3.83
C ARG A 427 -28.68 -38.56 -3.16
N SER A 428 -27.41 -38.20 -3.02
CA SER A 428 -26.41 -39.02 -2.34
C SER A 428 -26.76 -39.22 -0.86
N LEU A 429 -27.30 -38.18 -0.19
CA LEU A 429 -27.74 -38.25 1.21
C LEU A 429 -28.92 -39.19 1.45
N GLU A 430 -29.84 -39.29 0.49
CA GLU A 430 -30.98 -40.21 0.55
C GLU A 430 -30.54 -41.68 0.40
N GLN A 431 -29.41 -41.93 -0.27
CA GLN A 431 -28.85 -43.27 -0.50
C GLN A 431 -28.00 -43.82 0.66
N TYR A 432 -27.54 -42.97 1.58
CA TYR A 432 -26.76 -43.42 2.74
C TYR A 432 -27.65 -44.11 3.77
N ALA A 433 -27.76 -45.44 3.67
CA ALA A 433 -28.55 -46.28 4.55
C ALA A 433 -27.70 -47.10 5.55
N SER A 434 -26.37 -47.16 5.37
CA SER A 434 -25.48 -48.00 6.17
C SER A 434 -24.70 -47.21 7.24
N SER A 435 -24.23 -47.89 8.31
CA SER A 435 -23.40 -47.26 9.34
C SER A 435 -22.04 -46.77 8.82
N GLU A 436 -21.47 -47.42 7.80
CA GLU A 436 -20.20 -47.01 7.16
C GLU A 436 -20.33 -45.71 6.37
N ASP A 437 -21.53 -45.42 5.86
CA ASP A 437 -21.79 -44.21 5.11
C ASP A 437 -21.94 -42.97 6.00
N ILE A 438 -22.33 -43.16 7.26
CA ILE A 438 -22.38 -42.10 8.26
C ILE A 438 -20.98 -41.70 8.71
N ASP A 439 -20.06 -42.67 8.83
CA ASP A 439 -18.65 -42.41 9.11
C ASP A 439 -18.02 -41.53 8.02
N LYS A 440 -18.39 -41.74 6.74
CA LYS A 440 -17.99 -40.87 5.62
C LYS A 440 -18.56 -39.45 5.76
N LEU A 441 -19.83 -39.30 6.17
CA LEU A 441 -20.43 -37.98 6.43
C LEU A 441 -19.74 -37.25 7.59
N PHE A 442 -19.39 -37.95 8.67
CA PHE A 442 -18.58 -37.38 9.74
C PHE A 442 -17.21 -36.92 9.23
N THR A 443 -16.52 -37.68 8.37
CA THR A 443 -15.23 -37.24 7.80
C THR A 443 -15.36 -35.99 6.95
N VAL A 444 -16.40 -35.86 6.12
CA VAL A 444 -16.62 -34.64 5.32
C VAL A 444 -16.93 -33.43 6.20
N LEU A 445 -17.78 -33.61 7.23
CA LEU A 445 -18.08 -32.53 8.17
C LEU A 445 -16.88 -32.14 9.04
N LYS A 446 -15.88 -33.03 9.18
CA LYS A 446 -14.62 -32.75 9.90
C LYS A 446 -13.58 -32.03 9.05
N ASP A 447 -13.76 -31.95 7.74
CA ASP A 447 -12.74 -31.45 6.82
C ASP A 447 -12.37 -29.98 7.09
N THR A 448 -11.14 -29.77 7.54
CA THR A 448 -10.54 -28.44 7.77
C THR A 448 -10.13 -27.75 6.47
N HIS A 449 -9.94 -28.48 5.38
CA HIS A 449 -9.34 -27.95 4.16
C HIS A 449 -10.21 -26.84 3.54
N GLU A 450 -11.51 -27.08 3.41
CA GLU A 450 -12.45 -26.08 2.89
C GLU A 450 -12.62 -24.89 3.84
N ILE A 451 -12.55 -25.08 5.17
CA ILE A 451 -12.56 -23.96 6.14
C ILE A 451 -11.31 -23.08 5.96
N ASN A 452 -10.14 -23.68 5.79
CA ASN A 452 -8.89 -22.95 5.56
C ASN A 452 -8.90 -22.22 4.20
N LYS A 453 -9.42 -22.87 3.15
CA LYS A 453 -9.59 -22.26 1.82
C LYS A 453 -10.53 -21.07 1.85
N LEU A 454 -11.69 -21.18 2.51
CA LEU A 454 -12.61 -20.07 2.75
C LEU A 454 -11.94 -18.95 3.55
N THR A 455 -11.12 -19.27 4.54
CA THR A 455 -10.37 -18.28 5.32
C THR A 455 -9.39 -17.50 4.45
N GLN A 456 -8.60 -18.19 3.62
CA GLN A 456 -7.68 -17.55 2.67
C GLN A 456 -8.40 -16.67 1.64
N LEU A 457 -9.56 -17.12 1.13
CA LEU A 457 -10.41 -16.35 0.23
C LEU A 457 -11.00 -15.10 0.90
N ILE A 458 -11.43 -15.21 2.15
CA ILE A 458 -11.93 -14.05 2.92
C ILE A 458 -10.82 -13.04 3.15
N ASP A 459 -9.62 -13.49 3.52
CA ASP A 459 -8.49 -12.61 3.78
C ASP A 459 -8.01 -11.89 2.51
N SER A 460 -7.94 -12.60 1.37
CA SER A 460 -7.61 -11.97 0.09
C SER A 460 -8.69 -10.98 -0.36
N SER A 461 -9.98 -11.32 -0.22
CA SER A 461 -11.09 -10.40 -0.48
C SER A 461 -11.06 -9.17 0.44
N LYS A 462 -10.71 -9.30 1.73
CA LYS A 462 -10.57 -8.17 2.66
C LYS A 462 -9.42 -7.24 2.27
N ASN A 463 -8.31 -7.77 1.80
CA ASN A 463 -7.22 -6.95 1.28
C ASN A 463 -7.64 -6.20 0.02
N ASN A 464 -8.30 -6.89 -0.93
CA ASN A 464 -8.85 -6.25 -2.12
C ASN A 464 -9.86 -5.15 -1.78
N LEU A 465 -10.72 -5.35 -0.77
CA LEU A 465 -11.67 -4.34 -0.30
C LEU A 465 -10.95 -3.08 0.21
N ARG A 466 -9.94 -3.24 1.08
CA ARG A 466 -9.13 -2.11 1.57
C ARG A 466 -8.44 -1.37 0.44
N ASP A 467 -7.94 -2.10 -0.55
CA ASP A 467 -7.28 -1.50 -1.69
C ASP A 467 -8.25 -0.74 -2.59
N LEU A 468 -9.47 -1.25 -2.83
CA LEU A 468 -10.53 -0.56 -3.56
C LEU A 468 -10.98 0.72 -2.86
N GLU A 469 -11.12 0.69 -1.53
CA GLU A 469 -11.45 1.89 -0.73
C GLU A 469 -10.34 2.94 -0.80
N ALA A 470 -9.07 2.51 -0.67
CA ALA A 470 -7.93 3.41 -0.80
C ALA A 470 -7.85 4.04 -2.20
N ILE A 471 -8.05 3.25 -3.26
CA ILE A 471 -8.06 3.76 -4.64
C ILE A 471 -9.22 4.74 -4.83
N ALA A 472 -10.41 4.46 -4.30
CA ALA A 472 -11.55 5.37 -4.38
C ALA A 472 -11.21 6.75 -3.78
N ASP A 473 -10.58 6.77 -2.61
CA ASP A 473 -10.17 8.00 -1.93
C ASP A 473 -9.05 8.73 -2.67
N GLU A 474 -8.05 8.00 -3.20
CA GLU A 474 -6.96 8.59 -3.99
C GLU A 474 -7.47 9.17 -5.32
N THR A 475 -8.41 8.48 -5.97
CA THR A 475 -9.06 8.94 -7.20
C THR A 475 -9.91 10.19 -6.94
N GLN A 476 -10.62 10.25 -5.80
CA GLN A 476 -11.33 11.46 -5.40
C GLN A 476 -10.37 12.64 -5.19
N ARG A 477 -9.25 12.42 -4.48
CA ARG A 477 -8.23 13.46 -4.26
C ARG A 477 -7.59 13.92 -5.56
N TYR A 478 -7.39 13.01 -6.52
CA TYR A 478 -6.92 13.34 -7.86
C TYR A 478 -7.88 14.33 -8.53
N TYR A 479 -9.19 14.05 -8.53
CA TYR A 479 -10.20 14.94 -9.11
C TYR A 479 -10.24 16.32 -8.46
N ASP A 480 -10.21 16.38 -7.13
CA ASP A 480 -10.23 17.63 -6.38
C ASP A 480 -9.01 18.50 -6.70
N LYS A 481 -7.81 17.89 -6.79
CA LYS A 481 -6.57 18.60 -7.13
C LYS A 481 -6.48 18.99 -8.60
N ASN A 482 -6.89 18.11 -9.51
CA ASN A 482 -6.90 18.44 -10.94
C ASN A 482 -7.84 19.62 -11.23
N SER A 483 -8.98 19.70 -10.52
CA SER A 483 -9.86 20.86 -10.57
C SER A 483 -9.18 22.14 -10.07
N ARG A 484 -8.42 22.08 -8.97
CA ARG A 484 -7.65 23.22 -8.44
C ARG A 484 -6.54 23.66 -9.40
N LEU A 485 -5.81 22.71 -9.97
CA LEU A 485 -4.75 22.98 -10.94
C LEU A 485 -5.30 23.73 -12.16
N ASN A 486 -6.44 23.28 -12.71
CA ASN A 486 -7.12 23.98 -13.80
C ASN A 486 -7.57 25.40 -13.42
N LYS A 487 -8.03 25.61 -12.17
CA LYS A 487 -8.35 26.96 -11.67
C LYS A 487 -7.10 27.84 -11.56
N HIS A 488 -6.01 27.32 -11.01
CA HIS A 488 -4.74 28.03 -10.91
C HIS A 488 -4.19 28.42 -12.30
N GLN A 489 -4.26 27.53 -13.29
CA GLN A 489 -3.90 27.86 -14.69
C GLN A 489 -4.76 28.99 -15.24
N ALA A 490 -6.08 28.96 -15.02
CA ALA A 490 -6.98 30.02 -15.46
C ALA A 490 -6.67 31.37 -14.77
N THR A 491 -6.39 31.35 -13.47
CA THR A 491 -6.02 32.55 -12.69
C THR A 491 -4.68 33.13 -13.14
N ILE A 492 -3.66 32.29 -13.39
CA ILE A 492 -2.37 32.73 -13.94
C ILE A 492 -2.57 33.38 -15.31
N LYS A 493 -3.43 32.80 -16.16
CA LYS A 493 -3.76 33.38 -17.46
C LYS A 493 -4.43 34.76 -17.32
N GLN A 494 -5.37 34.91 -16.38
CA GLN A 494 -5.98 36.21 -16.07
C GLN A 494 -4.94 37.24 -15.62
N TYR A 495 -4.02 36.88 -14.70
CA TYR A 495 -2.95 37.79 -14.28
C TYR A 495 -2.08 38.23 -15.46
N HIS A 496 -1.70 37.31 -16.35
CA HIS A 496 -0.92 37.64 -17.55
C HIS A 496 -1.69 38.58 -18.50
N ASP A 497 -2.98 38.34 -18.71
CA ASP A 497 -3.82 39.20 -19.55
C ASP A 497 -3.94 40.62 -18.97
N GLU A 498 -4.11 40.76 -17.66
CA GLU A 498 -4.14 42.06 -16.97
C GLU A 498 -2.80 42.79 -16.99
N ILE A 499 -1.69 42.06 -16.78
CA ILE A 499 -0.33 42.61 -16.89
C ILE A 499 -0.09 43.14 -18.31
N ASN A 500 -0.50 42.39 -19.34
CA ASN A 500 -0.37 42.81 -20.74
C ASN A 500 -1.15 44.11 -21.01
N GLN A 501 -2.36 44.25 -20.46
CA GLN A 501 -3.13 45.50 -20.57
C GLN A 501 -2.43 46.68 -19.89
N LEU A 502 -1.83 46.46 -18.71
CA LEU A 502 -1.09 47.49 -18.00
C LEU A 502 0.21 47.89 -18.70
N ILE A 503 0.90 46.95 -19.36
CA ILE A 503 2.07 47.24 -20.21
C ILE A 503 1.67 48.13 -21.39
N VAL A 504 0.54 47.86 -22.04
CA VAL A 504 0.00 48.72 -23.11
C VAL A 504 -0.42 50.10 -22.58
N LYS A 505 -0.98 50.17 -21.37
CA LYS A 505 -1.29 51.46 -20.72
C LYS A 505 -0.01 52.25 -20.39
N ARG A 506 1.04 51.56 -19.95
CA ARG A 506 2.34 52.15 -19.63
C ARG A 506 2.99 52.77 -20.86
N SER A 507 3.00 52.09 -22.00
CA SER A 507 3.59 52.63 -23.23
C SER A 507 2.90 53.93 -23.69
N LYS A 508 1.58 54.04 -23.51
CA LYS A 508 0.82 55.28 -23.75
C LYS A 508 1.23 56.40 -22.78
N LEU A 509 1.32 56.10 -21.48
CA LEU A 509 1.75 57.08 -20.47
C LEU A 509 3.20 57.54 -20.68
N GLU A 510 4.11 56.64 -21.09
CA GLU A 510 5.49 56.99 -21.44
C GLU A 510 5.55 57.92 -22.66
N GLN A 511 4.66 57.71 -23.64
CA GLN A 511 4.53 58.60 -24.79
C GLN A 511 3.96 59.97 -24.40
N GLU A 512 2.94 60.02 -23.53
CA GLU A 512 2.41 61.26 -22.96
C GLU A 512 3.47 62.00 -22.15
N LEU A 513 4.27 61.30 -21.33
CA LEU A 513 5.34 61.90 -20.55
C LEU A 513 6.36 62.60 -21.46
N ARG A 514 6.80 61.95 -22.54
CA ARG A 514 7.73 62.57 -23.51
C ARG A 514 7.16 63.85 -24.13
N ILE A 515 5.85 63.89 -24.40
CA ILE A 515 5.19 65.10 -24.92
C ILE A 515 5.20 66.21 -23.86
N HIS A 516 4.89 65.88 -22.61
CA HIS A 516 4.89 66.86 -21.51
C HIS A 516 6.30 67.33 -21.14
N GLU A 517 7.31 66.46 -21.13
CA GLU A 517 8.73 66.81 -20.95
C GLU A 517 9.19 67.77 -22.05
N ALA A 518 8.84 67.51 -23.31
CA ALA A 518 9.17 68.40 -24.42
C ALA A 518 8.47 69.77 -24.29
N LYS A 519 7.20 69.80 -23.84
CA LYS A 519 6.47 71.04 -23.56
C LYS A 519 7.09 71.83 -22.41
N VAL A 520 7.48 71.17 -21.32
CA VAL A 520 8.16 71.83 -20.20
C VAL A 520 9.49 72.40 -20.65
N ALA A 521 10.30 71.65 -21.40
CA ALA A 521 11.55 72.16 -21.95
C ALA A 521 11.35 73.37 -22.89
N GLN A 522 10.29 73.34 -23.72
CA GLN A 522 9.91 74.46 -24.57
C GLN A 522 9.51 75.68 -23.74
N HIS A 523 8.56 75.54 -22.80
CA HIS A 523 8.11 76.63 -21.94
C HIS A 523 9.23 77.17 -21.06
N GLU A 524 10.18 76.33 -20.60
CA GLU A 524 11.37 76.80 -19.87
C GLU A 524 12.28 77.65 -20.76
N ALA A 525 12.49 77.25 -22.01
CA ALA A 525 13.29 78.02 -22.97
C ALA A 525 12.61 79.36 -23.32
N GLU A 526 11.30 79.34 -23.58
CA GLU A 526 10.51 80.53 -23.90
C GLU A 526 10.40 81.47 -22.69
N TYR A 527 10.24 80.96 -21.47
CA TYR A 527 10.26 81.75 -20.24
C TYR A 527 11.63 82.41 -20.00
N LYS A 528 12.74 81.66 -20.20
CA LYS A 528 14.10 82.21 -20.10
C LYS A 528 14.34 83.31 -21.14
N LEU A 529 13.85 83.12 -22.36
CA LEU A 529 13.94 84.11 -23.43
C LEU A 529 13.10 85.35 -23.10
N ALA A 530 11.86 85.19 -22.63
CA ALA A 530 11.00 86.29 -22.21
C ALA A 530 11.61 87.08 -21.03
N ALA A 531 12.18 86.39 -20.04
CA ALA A 531 12.88 87.03 -18.93
C ALA A 531 14.12 87.81 -19.39
N ALA A 532 14.89 87.27 -20.35
CA ALA A 532 16.02 87.97 -20.94
C ALA A 532 15.59 89.20 -21.75
N ILE A 533 14.52 89.09 -22.56
CA ILE A 533 13.94 90.22 -23.31
C ILE A 533 13.48 91.31 -22.34
N LYS A 534 12.75 90.95 -21.28
CA LYS A 534 12.28 91.89 -20.26
C LYS A 534 13.43 92.61 -19.55
N SER A 535 14.55 91.93 -19.29
CA SER A 535 15.75 92.56 -18.72
C SER A 535 16.44 93.55 -19.68
N LEU A 536 16.19 93.43 -20.99
CA LEU A 536 16.75 94.29 -22.04
C LEU A 536 15.75 95.35 -22.55
N GLU A 537 14.51 95.30 -22.10
CA GLU A 537 13.41 96.19 -22.52
C GLU A 537 13.54 97.60 -21.92
N ASP A 538 14.13 97.71 -20.73
CA ASP A 538 14.48 98.99 -20.09
C ASP A 538 15.48 99.79 -20.94
N HIS A 539 16.44 99.12 -21.60
CA HIS A 539 17.40 99.77 -22.50
C HIS A 539 16.79 100.27 -23.83
N ARG A 540 15.55 99.86 -24.15
CA ARG A 540 14.84 100.32 -25.36
C ARG A 540 14.22 101.70 -25.16
N HIS A 541 13.93 102.10 -23.93
CA HIS A 541 13.38 103.42 -23.59
C HIS A 541 14.43 104.54 -23.64
N ASP A 542 15.72 104.19 -23.60
CA ASP A 542 16.86 105.13 -23.69
C ASP A 542 17.31 105.42 -25.15
N LEU A 543 16.58 104.92 -26.16
CA LEU A 543 16.91 105.11 -27.57
C LEU A 543 16.20 106.34 -28.16
N GLU A 544 16.96 107.38 -28.51
CA GLU A 544 16.47 108.59 -29.20
C GLU A 544 16.77 108.53 -30.71
N ASP A 545 15.78 108.90 -31.54
CA ASP A 545 15.87 108.81 -33.00
C ASP A 545 16.99 109.72 -33.56
N GLY A 546 17.97 109.14 -34.26
CA GLY A 546 19.15 109.83 -34.80
C GLY A 546 20.42 109.81 -33.93
N SER A 547 20.41 109.14 -32.77
CA SER A 547 21.58 108.99 -31.89
C SER A 547 22.10 107.53 -31.85
N PRO A 548 23.44 107.29 -31.73
CA PRO A 548 24.01 105.96 -31.83
C PRO A 548 23.69 105.11 -30.60
N CYS A 549 23.16 103.89 -30.81
CA CYS A 549 22.78 102.99 -29.73
C CYS A 549 23.99 102.61 -28.83
N PRO A 550 23.85 102.61 -27.48
CA PRO A 550 24.93 102.29 -26.56
C PRO A 550 25.37 100.82 -26.57
N LEU A 551 24.60 99.91 -27.17
CA LEU A 551 24.92 98.48 -27.27
C LEU A 551 25.56 98.08 -28.61
N CYS A 552 25.22 98.74 -29.72
CA CYS A 552 25.71 98.35 -31.06
C CYS A 552 26.10 99.50 -32.00
N GLY A 553 25.86 100.76 -31.63
CA GLY A 553 26.32 101.95 -32.37
C GLY A 553 25.55 102.33 -33.64
N ALA A 554 24.45 101.63 -33.99
CA ALA A 554 23.62 101.94 -35.15
C ALA A 554 22.78 103.22 -34.95
N LEU A 555 22.55 103.98 -36.03
CA LEU A 555 21.82 105.26 -36.03
C LEU A 555 20.35 105.16 -36.48
N GLU A 556 19.93 104.03 -37.05
CA GLU A 556 18.55 103.76 -37.46
C GLU A 556 18.04 102.50 -36.75
N HIS A 557 16.85 102.57 -36.14
CA HIS A 557 16.23 101.48 -35.39
C HIS A 557 14.87 101.11 -36.00
N PRO A 558 14.81 100.08 -36.89
CA PRO A 558 13.59 99.67 -37.59
C PRO A 558 12.44 99.21 -36.68
N LEU A 559 12.74 98.92 -35.41
CA LEU A 559 11.82 98.33 -34.43
C LEU A 559 11.13 99.36 -33.51
N LEU A 560 11.33 100.68 -33.68
CA LEU A 560 10.54 101.71 -32.98
C LEU A 560 9.09 101.83 -33.51
N LYS A 561 8.81 101.27 -34.69
CA LYS A 561 7.52 101.41 -35.39
C LYS A 561 6.75 100.09 -35.60
N GLY A 562 7.12 99.00 -34.94
CA GLY A 562 6.43 97.72 -35.04
C GLY A 562 6.40 96.95 -33.73
N GLU A 563 5.26 96.31 -33.46
CA GLU A 563 5.05 95.43 -32.31
C GLU A 563 6.11 94.32 -32.28
N PHE A 564 6.84 94.23 -31.18
CA PHE A 564 7.73 93.09 -30.93
C PHE A 564 6.88 92.00 -30.29
N ASN A 565 6.61 90.91 -31.02
CA ASN A 565 5.94 89.75 -30.43
C ASN A 565 6.93 89.03 -29.49
N SER A 566 7.01 89.49 -28.25
CA SER A 566 7.65 88.71 -27.19
C SER A 566 6.80 87.46 -26.93
N PRO A 567 7.42 86.28 -26.74
CA PRO A 567 6.67 85.12 -26.25
C PRO A 567 6.01 85.49 -24.91
N ASN A 568 4.67 85.51 -24.87
CA ASN A 568 3.89 85.83 -23.68
C ASN A 568 3.64 84.55 -22.88
N ILE A 569 4.70 84.03 -22.25
CA ILE A 569 4.62 82.88 -21.34
C ILE A 569 4.84 83.38 -19.93
N SER A 570 3.84 83.12 -19.07
CA SER A 570 3.89 83.47 -17.66
C SER A 570 4.58 82.37 -16.84
N GLU A 571 5.06 82.74 -15.65
CA GLU A 571 5.59 81.77 -14.67
C GLU A 571 4.53 80.71 -14.32
N HIS A 572 3.24 81.09 -14.33
CA HIS A 572 2.12 80.19 -14.11
C HIS A 572 1.99 79.11 -15.21
N ASP A 573 2.19 79.45 -16.49
CA ASP A 573 2.11 78.49 -17.60
C ASP A 573 3.21 77.42 -17.53
N LEU A 574 4.39 77.83 -17.05
CA LEU A 574 5.51 76.93 -16.78
C LEU A 574 5.23 76.01 -15.58
N GLU A 575 4.71 76.56 -14.47
CA GLU A 575 4.30 75.77 -13.30
C GLU A 575 3.17 74.78 -13.61
N GLU A 576 2.19 75.18 -14.41
CA GLU A 576 1.09 74.32 -14.85
C GLU A 576 1.60 73.16 -15.72
N SER A 577 2.55 73.43 -16.61
CA SER A 577 3.19 72.40 -17.43
C SER A 577 3.99 71.42 -16.58
N LYS A 578 4.79 71.90 -15.62
CA LYS A 578 5.51 71.04 -14.64
C LYS A 578 4.55 70.21 -13.79
N LYS A 579 3.38 70.76 -13.43
CA LYS A 579 2.35 70.04 -12.67
C LYS A 579 1.74 68.90 -13.49
N THR A 580 1.48 69.12 -14.78
CA THR A 580 0.96 68.06 -15.67
C THR A 580 1.98 66.94 -15.90
N GLU A 581 3.26 67.27 -16.11
CA GLU A 581 4.35 66.29 -16.19
C GLU A 581 4.43 65.43 -14.91
N LYS A 582 4.42 66.08 -13.74
CA LYS A 582 4.45 65.41 -12.44
C LYS A 582 3.24 64.49 -12.23
N ALA A 583 2.06 64.87 -12.75
CA ALA A 583 0.86 64.03 -12.69
C ALA A 583 1.01 62.76 -13.55
N VAL A 584 1.55 62.87 -14.76
CA VAL A 584 1.82 61.71 -15.63
C VAL A 584 2.88 60.78 -15.00
N LEU A 585 3.94 61.34 -14.40
CA LEU A 585 4.95 60.60 -13.63
C LEU A 585 4.33 59.81 -12.46
N MET A 586 3.37 60.41 -11.75
CA MET A 586 2.66 59.74 -10.65
C MET A 586 1.80 58.58 -11.17
N MET A 587 1.08 58.76 -12.28
CA MET A 587 0.33 57.68 -12.94
C MET A 587 1.21 56.53 -13.44
N LEU A 588 2.42 56.84 -13.92
CA LEU A 588 3.44 55.86 -14.33
C LEU A 588 3.92 55.02 -13.14
N ASN A 589 4.15 55.67 -12.00
CA ASN A 589 4.59 54.99 -10.77
C ASN A 589 3.48 54.10 -10.20
N ASP A 590 2.22 54.54 -10.24
CA ASP A 590 1.07 53.72 -9.84
C ASP A 590 0.85 52.53 -10.78
N ASN A 591 1.02 52.71 -12.10
CA ASN A 591 0.99 51.61 -13.05
C ASN A 591 2.10 50.57 -12.75
N ALA A 592 3.32 51.02 -12.47
CA ALA A 592 4.43 50.13 -12.11
C ALA A 592 4.14 49.34 -10.82
N ARG A 593 3.50 49.95 -9.82
CA ARG A 593 3.04 49.27 -8.60
C ARG A 593 1.97 48.22 -8.88
N GLN A 594 1.00 48.52 -9.74
CA GLN A 594 -0.04 47.55 -10.13
C GLN A 594 0.55 46.34 -10.86
N VAL A 595 1.48 46.56 -11.80
CA VAL A 595 2.19 45.47 -12.49
C VAL A 595 2.97 44.61 -11.49
N ALA A 596 3.71 45.22 -10.57
CA ALA A 596 4.47 44.48 -9.55
C ALA A 596 3.56 43.65 -8.62
N HIS A 597 2.38 44.17 -8.26
CA HIS A 597 1.40 43.43 -7.45
C HIS A 597 0.84 42.21 -8.20
N LEU A 598 0.44 42.37 -9.46
CA LEU A 598 -0.11 41.28 -10.27
C LEU A 598 0.97 40.22 -10.59
N ASP A 599 2.22 40.64 -10.86
CA ASP A 599 3.35 39.73 -11.08
C ASP A 599 3.69 38.91 -9.82
N ALA A 600 3.64 39.54 -8.63
CA ALA A 600 3.78 38.83 -7.36
C ALA A 600 2.63 37.82 -7.14
N GLY A 601 1.40 38.18 -7.48
CA GLY A 601 0.23 37.29 -7.43
C GLY A 601 0.33 36.10 -8.40
N ALA A 602 0.80 36.35 -9.63
CA ALA A 602 1.06 35.32 -10.62
C ALA A 602 2.11 34.32 -10.14
N LYS A 603 3.26 34.81 -9.64
CA LYS A 603 4.35 33.96 -9.10
C LYS A 603 3.92 33.13 -7.90
N ALA A 604 3.10 33.70 -7.00
CA ALA A 604 2.55 32.95 -5.86
C ALA A 604 1.62 31.83 -6.32
N THR A 605 0.78 32.09 -7.34
CA THR A 605 -0.14 31.10 -7.91
C THR A 605 0.61 30.03 -8.73
N GLU A 606 1.67 30.39 -9.44
CA GLU A 606 2.56 29.44 -10.13
C GLU A 606 3.24 28.48 -9.15
N LYS A 607 3.67 28.98 -7.98
CA LYS A 607 4.22 28.13 -6.92
C LYS A 607 3.19 27.12 -6.40
N GLN A 608 1.94 27.55 -6.17
CA GLN A 608 0.87 26.63 -5.78
C GLN A 608 0.55 25.60 -6.87
N LEU A 609 0.60 26.02 -8.13
CA LEU A 609 0.39 25.14 -9.28
C LEU A 609 1.48 24.06 -9.39
N THR A 610 2.75 24.40 -9.14
CA THR A 610 3.83 23.40 -9.16
C THR A 610 3.72 22.43 -7.98
N GLU A 611 3.34 22.91 -6.79
CA GLU A 611 3.05 22.06 -5.62
C GLU A 611 1.91 21.06 -5.93
N ASP A 612 0.75 21.54 -6.39
CA ASP A 612 -0.39 20.69 -6.76
C ASP A 612 -0.05 19.70 -7.89
N ALA A 613 0.77 20.10 -8.87
CA ALA A 613 1.22 19.23 -9.95
C ALA A 613 2.12 18.08 -9.45
N THR A 614 3.04 18.36 -8.52
CA THR A 614 3.88 17.32 -7.90
C THR A 614 3.04 16.32 -7.08
N GLU A 615 2.03 16.81 -6.36
CA GLU A 615 1.17 15.93 -5.58
C GLU A 615 0.22 15.10 -6.46
N LEU A 616 -0.23 15.62 -7.61
CA LEU A 616 -0.97 14.86 -8.62
C LEU A 616 -0.12 13.73 -9.21
N ALA A 617 1.15 13.98 -9.51
CA ALA A 617 2.08 12.94 -9.98
C ALA A 617 2.25 11.83 -8.92
N ASN A 618 2.35 12.20 -7.64
CA ASN A 618 2.43 11.25 -6.53
C ASN A 618 1.13 10.46 -6.30
N LEU A 619 -0.04 11.06 -6.58
CA LEU A 619 -1.33 10.36 -6.54
C LEU A 619 -1.44 9.36 -7.69
N LEU A 620 -1.07 9.76 -8.90
CA LEU A 620 -1.04 8.88 -10.09
C LEU A 620 -0.16 7.66 -9.86
N SER A 621 1.05 7.85 -9.34
CA SER A 621 1.97 6.74 -9.05
C SER A 621 1.42 5.76 -8.00
N ARG A 622 0.68 6.24 -7.00
CA ARG A 622 0.06 5.36 -5.98
C ARG A 622 -1.13 4.57 -6.52
N ILE A 623 -1.93 5.18 -7.38
CA ILE A 623 -3.04 4.49 -8.06
C ILE A 623 -2.47 3.47 -9.06
N GLU A 624 -1.42 3.82 -9.80
CA GLU A 624 -0.70 2.92 -10.71
C GLU A 624 -0.05 1.75 -9.98
N ALA A 625 0.49 1.93 -8.78
CA ALA A 625 1.07 0.83 -7.99
C ALA A 625 0.05 -0.29 -7.68
N LYS A 626 -1.26 -0.03 -7.82
CA LYS A 626 -2.35 -1.01 -7.65
C LYS A 626 -3.00 -1.42 -8.98
N HIS A 627 -2.25 -1.31 -10.07
CA HIS A 627 -2.67 -1.62 -11.44
C HIS A 627 -3.32 -3.00 -11.60
N GLU A 628 -2.74 -4.04 -11.02
CA GLU A 628 -3.25 -5.41 -11.12
C GLU A 628 -4.68 -5.54 -10.54
N LEU A 629 -4.98 -4.80 -9.47
CA LEU A 629 -6.33 -4.73 -8.91
C LEU A 629 -7.27 -3.97 -9.86
N LEU A 630 -6.84 -2.85 -10.43
CA LEU A 630 -7.64 -2.05 -11.37
C LEU A 630 -8.11 -2.88 -12.58
N VAL A 631 -7.18 -3.61 -13.19
CA VAL A 631 -7.45 -4.48 -14.34
C VAL A 631 -8.41 -5.61 -13.98
N ASN A 632 -8.20 -6.27 -12.83
CA ASN A 632 -9.08 -7.34 -12.36
C ASN A 632 -10.49 -6.83 -11.97
N THR A 633 -10.61 -5.56 -11.59
CA THR A 633 -11.85 -5.00 -11.04
C THR A 633 -12.79 -4.45 -12.11
N PHE A 634 -12.25 -3.73 -13.09
CA PHE A 634 -13.05 -3.13 -14.18
C PHE A 634 -12.89 -3.88 -15.51
N GLY A 635 -12.15 -5.00 -15.49
CA GLY A 635 -11.86 -5.81 -16.66
C GLY A 635 -10.86 -5.15 -17.61
N SER A 636 -10.50 -5.87 -18.66
CA SER A 636 -9.67 -5.38 -19.77
C SER A 636 -10.29 -4.20 -20.55
N SER A 637 -11.50 -3.78 -20.20
CA SER A 637 -12.18 -2.61 -20.76
C SER A 637 -11.46 -1.30 -20.44
N LEU A 638 -10.59 -1.29 -19.43
CA LEU A 638 -9.68 -0.21 -19.13
C LEU A 638 -8.26 -0.75 -19.32
N ALA A 639 -7.81 -0.77 -20.58
CA ALA A 639 -6.43 -1.05 -20.97
C ALA A 639 -5.54 0.10 -20.49
N ILE A 640 -5.38 0.18 -19.17
CA ILE A 640 -4.36 0.99 -18.55
C ILE A 640 -3.13 0.10 -18.61
N GLU A 641 -2.07 0.46 -19.31
CA GLU A 641 -0.78 -0.27 -19.28
C GLU A 641 0.33 0.63 -18.75
N THR A 642 0.15 1.94 -18.82
CA THR A 642 1.08 2.95 -18.34
C THR A 642 0.42 4.01 -17.45
N THR A 643 1.24 4.73 -16.67
CA THR A 643 0.84 5.91 -15.89
C THR A 643 0.14 6.98 -16.74
N THR A 644 0.52 7.06 -18.01
CA THR A 644 -0.07 7.94 -19.02
C THR A 644 -1.51 7.56 -19.37
N ASP A 645 -1.81 6.27 -19.47
CA ASP A 645 -3.17 5.78 -19.77
C ASP A 645 -4.09 6.00 -18.58
N LEU A 646 -3.58 5.72 -17.38
CA LEU A 646 -4.27 6.01 -16.13
C LEU A 646 -4.60 7.51 -16.03
N LYS A 647 -3.63 8.38 -16.34
CA LYS A 647 -3.84 9.84 -16.36
C LYS A 647 -4.91 10.23 -17.38
N ASN A 648 -4.87 9.69 -18.59
CA ASN A 648 -5.86 9.99 -19.64
C ASN A 648 -7.27 9.55 -19.26
N VAL A 649 -7.42 8.37 -18.66
CA VAL A 649 -8.69 7.82 -18.19
C VAL A 649 -9.26 8.69 -17.04
N LEU A 650 -8.39 9.07 -16.10
CA LEU A 650 -8.79 9.93 -14.98
C LEU A 650 -9.14 11.34 -15.45
N ASP A 651 -8.33 11.97 -16.29
CA ASP A 651 -8.59 13.32 -16.84
C ASP A 651 -9.90 13.37 -17.65
N LYS A 652 -10.22 12.30 -18.38
CA LYS A 652 -11.51 12.16 -19.10
C LYS A 652 -12.69 11.75 -18.22
N GLN A 653 -12.48 11.60 -16.91
CA GLN A 653 -13.50 11.17 -15.94
C GLN A 653 -14.17 9.82 -16.28
N GLN A 654 -13.44 8.92 -16.96
CA GLN A 654 -13.98 7.63 -17.39
C GLN A 654 -14.13 6.63 -16.23
N ILE A 655 -13.37 6.82 -15.14
CA ILE A 655 -13.52 6.05 -13.90
C ILE A 655 -13.95 6.99 -12.78
N SER A 656 -15.16 6.79 -12.25
CA SER A 656 -15.64 7.58 -11.12
C SER A 656 -15.26 6.95 -9.77
N PRO A 657 -15.03 7.76 -8.72
CA PRO A 657 -14.87 7.27 -7.34
C PRO A 657 -16.09 6.46 -6.86
N ALA A 658 -17.29 6.74 -7.40
CA ALA A 658 -18.51 6.01 -7.11
C ALA A 658 -18.49 4.57 -7.65
N ALA A 659 -17.81 4.34 -8.79
CA ALA A 659 -17.68 3.00 -9.36
C ALA A 659 -16.82 2.09 -8.45
N PHE A 660 -15.71 2.60 -7.91
CA PHE A 660 -14.90 1.90 -6.90
C PHE A 660 -15.70 1.62 -5.62
N LYS A 661 -16.46 2.59 -5.11
CA LYS A 661 -17.33 2.39 -3.93
C LYS A 661 -18.40 1.33 -4.15
N THR A 662 -19.01 1.30 -5.34
CA THR A 662 -20.01 0.29 -5.70
C THR A 662 -19.39 -1.11 -5.73
N GLN A 663 -18.17 -1.23 -6.27
CA GLN A 663 -17.47 -2.49 -6.28
C GLN A 663 -16.97 -2.92 -4.90
N ALA A 664 -16.50 -1.98 -4.07
CA ALA A 664 -16.17 -2.22 -2.67
C ALA A 664 -17.39 -2.75 -1.90
N GLN A 665 -18.59 -2.21 -2.15
CA GLN A 665 -19.84 -2.74 -1.58
C GLN A 665 -20.14 -4.18 -2.01
N ARG A 666 -19.96 -4.50 -3.31
CA ARG A 666 -20.12 -5.88 -3.81
C ARG A 666 -19.12 -6.85 -3.18
N GLN A 667 -17.86 -6.46 -3.06
CA GLN A 667 -16.81 -7.21 -2.35
C GLN A 667 -17.20 -7.43 -0.88
N LEU A 668 -17.71 -6.40 -0.20
CA LEU A 668 -18.17 -6.51 1.18
C LEU A 668 -19.35 -7.49 1.33
N GLU A 669 -20.32 -7.48 0.42
CA GLU A 669 -21.41 -8.46 0.39
C GLU A 669 -20.91 -9.89 0.17
N GLN A 670 -19.93 -10.07 -0.73
CA GLN A 670 -19.28 -11.35 -0.96
C GLN A 670 -18.55 -11.85 0.29
N ILE A 671 -17.78 -10.99 0.97
CA ILE A 671 -17.11 -11.31 2.23
C ILE A 671 -18.11 -11.77 3.28
N LYS A 672 -19.22 -11.03 3.47
CA LYS A 672 -20.28 -11.41 4.41
C LYS A 672 -20.87 -12.78 4.10
N ARG A 673 -21.06 -13.10 2.81
CA ARG A 673 -21.56 -14.41 2.38
C ARG A 673 -20.58 -15.53 2.70
N LEU A 674 -19.28 -15.33 2.40
CA LEU A 674 -18.22 -16.30 2.68
C LEU A 674 -18.01 -16.49 4.19
N GLU A 675 -18.05 -15.43 4.99
CA GLU A 675 -17.95 -15.51 6.46
C GLU A 675 -19.13 -16.28 7.06
N LYS A 676 -20.34 -16.09 6.53
CA LYS A 676 -21.52 -16.86 6.94
C LYS A 676 -21.35 -18.34 6.63
N GLU A 677 -20.86 -18.69 5.44
CA GLU A 677 -20.57 -20.07 5.06
C GLU A 677 -19.51 -20.70 5.97
N ARG A 678 -18.38 -20.00 6.19
CA ARG A 678 -17.30 -20.46 7.06
C ARG A 678 -17.79 -20.76 8.47
N ASN A 679 -18.60 -19.87 9.05
CA ASN A 679 -19.15 -20.04 10.40
C ASN A 679 -20.10 -21.25 10.50
N VAL A 680 -20.91 -21.49 9.46
CA VAL A 680 -21.75 -22.71 9.39
C VAL A 680 -20.88 -23.96 9.37
N ARG A 681 -19.80 -23.98 8.58
CA ARG A 681 -18.87 -25.13 8.53
C ARG A 681 -18.09 -25.34 9.83
N GLU A 682 -17.59 -24.28 10.46
CA GLU A 682 -16.90 -24.36 11.76
C GLU A 682 -17.81 -24.94 12.85
N LYS A 683 -19.07 -24.51 12.89
CA LYS A 683 -20.08 -25.05 13.83
C LYS A 683 -20.38 -26.51 13.53
N ALA A 684 -20.54 -26.87 12.26
CA ALA A 684 -20.77 -28.25 11.83
C ALA A 684 -19.60 -29.17 12.20
N GLN A 685 -18.36 -28.70 11.99
CA GLN A 685 -17.14 -29.40 12.37
C GLN A 685 -17.04 -29.63 13.87
N HIS A 686 -17.26 -28.58 14.67
CA HIS A 686 -17.16 -28.69 16.12
C HIS A 686 -18.21 -29.68 16.69
N TRP A 687 -19.45 -29.59 16.18
CA TRP A 687 -20.51 -30.54 16.52
C TRP A 687 -20.17 -31.98 16.08
N SER A 688 -19.68 -32.15 14.84
CA SER A 688 -19.26 -33.43 14.26
C SER A 688 -18.16 -34.11 15.10
N ASN A 689 -17.13 -33.34 15.50
CA ASN A 689 -16.07 -33.82 16.39
C ASN A 689 -16.61 -34.30 17.75
N LYS A 690 -17.56 -33.56 18.34
CA LYS A 690 -18.16 -33.93 19.62
C LYS A 690 -19.04 -35.18 19.52
N MET A 691 -19.85 -35.30 18.47
CA MET A 691 -20.81 -36.39 18.31
C MET A 691 -20.17 -37.70 17.82
N SER A 692 -19.14 -37.62 16.97
CA SER A 692 -18.45 -38.81 16.42
C SER A 692 -17.84 -39.70 17.50
N VAL A 693 -17.26 -39.13 18.56
CA VAL A 693 -16.71 -39.91 19.70
C VAL A 693 -17.81 -40.65 20.46
N GLY A 694 -18.95 -40.00 20.69
CA GLY A 694 -20.11 -40.63 21.34
C GLY A 694 -20.75 -41.72 20.48
N PHE A 695 -20.74 -41.53 19.16
CA PHE A 695 -21.26 -42.48 18.18
C PHE A 695 -20.45 -43.78 18.14
N GLU A 696 -19.11 -43.70 18.11
CA GLU A 696 -18.23 -44.87 18.19
C GLU A 696 -18.39 -45.64 19.51
N GLY A 697 -18.53 -44.92 20.64
CA GLY A 697 -18.79 -45.52 21.95
C GLY A 697 -20.13 -46.29 22.02
N LEU A 698 -21.19 -45.74 21.42
CA LEU A 698 -22.49 -46.43 21.34
C LEU A 698 -22.40 -47.69 20.46
N LYS A 699 -21.71 -47.63 19.33
CA LYS A 699 -21.49 -48.79 18.44
C LYS A 699 -20.77 -49.93 19.16
N ALA A 700 -19.74 -49.63 19.94
CA ALA A 700 -19.04 -50.62 20.76
C ALA A 700 -19.92 -51.23 21.85
N ASN A 701 -20.72 -50.41 22.55
CA ASN A 701 -21.64 -50.88 23.60
C ASN A 701 -22.74 -51.79 23.06
N ILE A 702 -23.32 -51.46 21.90
CA ILE A 702 -24.32 -52.29 21.20
C ILE A 702 -23.73 -53.68 20.91
N SER A 703 -22.52 -53.73 20.33
CA SER A 703 -21.86 -54.99 20.00
C SER A 703 -21.56 -55.85 21.24
N ASN A 704 -21.15 -55.24 22.35
CA ASN A 704 -20.88 -55.95 23.61
C ASN A 704 -22.17 -56.51 24.24
N LEU A 705 -23.25 -55.72 24.29
CA LEU A 705 -24.55 -56.16 24.81
C LEU A 705 -25.16 -57.29 23.96
N GLU A 706 -25.02 -57.24 22.63
CA GLU A 706 -25.45 -58.32 21.74
C GLU A 706 -24.73 -59.64 22.03
N ALA A 707 -23.42 -59.58 22.27
CA ALA A 707 -22.63 -60.76 22.64
C ALA A 707 -23.05 -61.32 24.03
N GLN A 708 -23.31 -60.45 25.00
CA GLN A 708 -23.76 -60.84 26.34
C GLN A 708 -25.16 -61.46 26.33
N ILE A 709 -26.12 -60.86 25.61
CA ILE A 709 -27.47 -61.41 25.47
C ILE A 709 -27.44 -62.79 24.83
N LYS A 710 -26.61 -62.98 23.79
CA LYS A 710 -26.44 -64.29 23.16
C LYS A 710 -25.92 -65.34 24.15
N SER A 711 -24.93 -65.00 24.98
CA SER A 711 -24.43 -65.89 26.04
C SER A 711 -25.52 -66.24 27.06
N TYR A 712 -26.30 -65.25 27.50
CA TYR A 712 -27.39 -65.48 28.46
C TYR A 712 -28.54 -66.31 27.86
N GLN A 713 -28.83 -66.17 26.57
CA GLN A 713 -29.81 -66.99 25.85
C GLN A 713 -29.36 -68.46 25.81
N GLU A 714 -28.10 -68.72 25.48
CA GLU A 714 -27.53 -70.07 25.45
C GLU A 714 -27.54 -70.74 26.84
N ASP A 715 -27.21 -69.99 27.90
CA ASP A 715 -27.20 -70.51 29.27
C ASP A 715 -28.62 -70.72 29.83
N ALA A 716 -29.58 -69.86 29.48
CA ALA A 716 -30.98 -70.02 29.86
C ALA A 716 -31.59 -71.28 29.21
N GLN A 717 -31.25 -71.55 27.94
CA GLN A 717 -31.69 -72.75 27.25
C GLN A 717 -31.15 -74.03 27.91
N LYS A 718 -29.87 -74.07 28.27
CA LYS A 718 -29.27 -75.22 28.98
C LYS A 718 -29.93 -75.48 30.32
N LEU A 719 -30.18 -74.43 31.11
CA LEU A 719 -30.83 -74.56 32.43
C LEU A 719 -32.30 -75.00 32.30
N GLN A 720 -32.99 -74.56 31.24
CA GLN A 720 -34.35 -74.99 30.93
C GLN A 720 -34.39 -76.49 30.61
N ASP A 721 -33.44 -76.99 29.80
CA ASP A 721 -33.32 -78.41 29.48
C ASP A 721 -32.98 -79.27 30.72
N GLU A 722 -32.11 -78.78 31.62
CA GLU A 722 -31.80 -79.46 32.88
C GLU A 722 -32.99 -79.51 33.84
N THR A 723 -33.78 -78.43 33.90
CA THR A 723 -35.02 -78.38 34.69
C THR A 723 -36.05 -79.39 34.19
N GLN A 724 -36.19 -79.54 32.86
CA GLN A 724 -37.07 -80.53 32.24
C GLN A 724 -36.60 -81.97 32.51
N LYS A 725 -35.29 -82.24 32.45
CA LYS A 725 -34.73 -83.56 32.79
C LYS A 725 -35.00 -83.95 34.24
N ARG A 726 -34.82 -83.02 35.19
CA ARG A 726 -35.11 -83.27 36.62
C ARG A 726 -36.61 -83.46 36.89
N GLN A 727 -37.48 -82.69 36.22
CA GLN A 727 -38.93 -82.91 36.26
C GLN A 727 -39.31 -84.33 35.79
N HIS A 728 -38.63 -84.82 34.75
CA HIS A 728 -38.84 -86.17 34.25
C HIS A 728 -38.37 -87.25 35.25
N MET A 729 -37.17 -87.11 35.84
CA MET A 729 -36.64 -88.08 36.83
C MET A 729 -37.48 -88.14 38.11
N LEU A 730 -37.99 -87.00 38.58
CA LEU A 730 -38.90 -86.94 39.72
C LEU A 730 -40.20 -87.70 39.42
N LYS A 731 -40.74 -87.54 38.21
CA LYS A 731 -41.93 -88.26 37.75
C LYS A 731 -41.69 -89.78 37.73
N THR A 732 -40.58 -90.24 37.16
CA THR A 732 -40.23 -91.67 37.11
C THR A 732 -40.04 -92.29 38.50
N SER A 733 -39.49 -91.55 39.46
CA SER A 733 -39.32 -92.01 40.84
C SER A 733 -40.66 -92.12 41.59
N ILE A 734 -41.60 -91.19 41.33
CA ILE A 734 -42.98 -91.26 41.84
C ILE A 734 -43.71 -92.46 41.23
N ASP A 735 -43.58 -92.69 39.93
CA ASP A 735 -44.21 -93.82 39.23
C ASP A 735 -43.66 -95.19 39.73
N SER A 736 -42.36 -95.26 40.05
CA SER A 736 -41.72 -96.48 40.58
C SER A 736 -42.14 -96.81 42.03
N ARG A 737 -42.37 -95.78 42.86
CA ARG A 737 -42.95 -95.94 44.20
C ARG A 737 -44.39 -96.46 44.14
N GLN A 738 -45.18 -95.96 43.19
CA GLN A 738 -46.54 -96.46 42.92
C GLN A 738 -46.54 -97.90 42.39
N ALA A 739 -45.54 -98.32 41.60
CA ALA A 739 -45.49 -99.69 41.09
C ALA A 739 -45.12 -100.75 42.16
N LEU A 740 -44.24 -100.39 43.11
CA LEU A 740 -43.66 -101.35 44.06
C LEU A 740 -44.52 -101.54 45.32
N PHE A 741 -45.16 -100.47 45.77
CA PHE A 741 -45.97 -100.49 46.99
C PHE A 741 -47.15 -99.52 46.94
N ASP A 742 -47.67 -99.26 45.73
CA ASP A 742 -48.82 -98.38 45.46
C ASP A 742 -48.66 -97.02 46.17
N ASP A 743 -49.74 -96.26 46.37
CA ASP A 743 -49.74 -95.11 47.29
C ASP A 743 -49.87 -95.55 48.77
N LYS A 744 -49.52 -96.80 49.09
CA LYS A 744 -49.74 -97.41 50.40
C LYS A 744 -48.51 -97.23 51.27
N ASP A 745 -48.77 -96.93 52.55
CA ASP A 745 -47.74 -96.79 53.57
C ASP A 745 -47.51 -98.19 54.17
N PRO A 746 -46.27 -98.71 54.20
CA PRO A 746 -45.96 -100.04 54.73
C PRO A 746 -46.41 -100.22 56.18
N ASN A 747 -46.34 -99.15 56.97
CA ASN A 747 -46.85 -99.15 58.34
C ASN A 747 -48.38 -99.21 58.37
N LYS A 748 -49.08 -98.73 57.33
CA LYS A 748 -50.54 -98.80 57.22
C LYS A 748 -51.04 -100.16 56.72
N GLU A 749 -50.24 -100.99 56.06
CA GLU A 749 -50.66 -102.34 55.63
C GLU A 749 -50.47 -103.39 56.74
N GLU A 750 -49.43 -103.30 57.57
CA GLU A 750 -49.32 -104.05 58.83
C GLU A 750 -50.40 -103.60 59.84
N GLU A 751 -50.71 -102.30 59.87
CA GLU A 751 -51.93 -101.80 60.52
C GLU A 751 -53.21 -102.25 59.82
N LYS A 752 -53.25 -102.55 58.51
CA LYS A 752 -54.49 -102.96 57.80
C LYS A 752 -54.92 -104.37 58.09
N LEU A 753 -54.02 -105.33 58.31
CA LEU A 753 -54.42 -106.67 58.76
C LEU A 753 -54.92 -106.61 60.21
N ASN A 754 -54.26 -105.83 61.07
CA ASN A 754 -54.68 -105.61 62.46
C ASN A 754 -55.94 -104.75 62.53
N ARG A 755 -56.09 -103.82 61.60
CA ARG A 755 -57.35 -103.11 61.32
C ARG A 755 -58.35 -104.06 60.72
N LYS A 756 -58.07 -105.06 59.89
CA LYS A 756 -59.10 -105.97 59.33
C LYS A 756 -59.84 -106.76 60.42
N LEU A 757 -59.13 -107.11 61.48
CA LEU A 757 -59.69 -107.67 62.71
C LEU A 757 -60.50 -106.64 63.51
N LYS A 758 -59.95 -105.43 63.70
CA LYS A 758 -60.67 -104.27 64.28
C LYS A 758 -61.77 -103.67 63.38
N GLU A 759 -61.78 -103.97 62.08
CA GLU A 759 -62.63 -103.49 61.01
C GLU A 759 -63.74 -104.49 60.80
N LEU A 760 -63.60 -105.76 61.19
CA LEU A 760 -64.74 -106.66 61.33
C LEU A 760 -65.49 -106.43 62.65
N GLU A 761 -64.80 -105.94 63.68
CA GLU A 761 -65.42 -105.35 64.88
C GLU A 761 -66.08 -104.00 64.59
N ALA A 762 -65.35 -103.10 63.94
CA ALA A 762 -65.88 -101.82 63.51
C ALA A 762 -66.88 -101.96 62.37
N LEU A 763 -66.82 -102.97 61.47
CA LEU A 763 -67.85 -103.20 60.43
C LEU A 763 -69.17 -103.60 61.08
N LEU A 764 -69.15 -104.31 62.19
CA LEU A 764 -70.36 -104.68 62.90
C LEU A 764 -71.02 -103.42 63.51
N GLU A 765 -70.20 -102.48 63.96
CA GLU A 765 -70.61 -101.17 64.48
C GLU A 765 -70.93 -100.16 63.34
N GLU A 766 -70.23 -100.25 62.21
CA GLU A 766 -70.33 -99.43 61.00
C GLU A 766 -71.52 -99.86 60.17
N LYS A 767 -71.87 -101.14 60.06
CA LYS A 767 -73.13 -101.57 59.42
C LYS A 767 -74.33 -101.09 60.22
N ASN A 768 -74.20 -101.00 61.54
CA ASN A 768 -75.21 -100.43 62.43
C ASN A 768 -75.32 -98.90 62.27
N LYS A 769 -74.17 -98.22 62.09
CA LYS A 769 -74.07 -96.79 61.79
C LYS A 769 -74.47 -96.44 60.35
N ALA A 770 -74.19 -97.30 59.37
CA ALA A 770 -74.52 -97.16 57.95
C ALA A 770 -76.02 -97.29 57.70
N ARG A 771 -76.73 -98.09 58.52
CA ARG A 771 -78.20 -98.06 58.58
C ARG A 771 -78.72 -96.68 59.03
N GLN A 772 -78.10 -96.05 60.04
CA GLN A 772 -78.46 -94.71 60.51
C GLN A 772 -78.05 -93.60 59.51
N GLU A 773 -76.89 -93.71 58.87
CA GLU A 773 -76.37 -92.75 57.89
C GLU A 773 -77.15 -92.81 56.57
N ALA A 774 -77.52 -94.00 56.08
CA ALA A 774 -78.41 -94.16 54.93
C ALA A 774 -79.78 -93.50 55.18
N GLY A 775 -80.29 -93.54 56.42
CA GLY A 775 -81.50 -92.80 56.83
C GLY A 775 -81.32 -91.28 56.79
N SER A 776 -80.17 -90.77 57.25
CA SER A 776 -79.85 -89.34 57.22
C SER A 776 -79.54 -88.81 55.80
N ALA A 777 -78.99 -89.65 54.93
CA ALA A 777 -78.66 -89.34 53.54
C ALA A 777 -79.92 -89.26 52.68
N HIS A 778 -80.90 -90.15 52.91
CA HIS A 778 -82.22 -90.06 52.30
C HIS A 778 -82.91 -88.72 52.59
N ILE A 779 -82.87 -88.25 53.85
CA ILE A 779 -83.45 -86.96 54.26
C ILE A 779 -82.71 -85.76 53.64
N ARG A 780 -81.37 -85.77 53.63
CA ARG A 780 -80.55 -84.69 53.05
C ARG A 780 -80.73 -84.55 51.54
N LEU A 781 -80.74 -85.68 50.82
CA LEU A 781 -80.96 -85.70 49.37
C LEU A 781 -82.38 -85.20 49.03
N SER A 782 -83.38 -85.52 49.85
CA SER A 782 -84.76 -85.03 49.67
C SER A 782 -84.87 -83.50 49.81
N GLN A 783 -84.14 -82.89 50.77
CA GLN A 783 -84.14 -81.44 50.97
C GLN A 783 -83.35 -80.69 49.89
N HIS A 784 -82.22 -81.24 49.44
CA HIS A 784 -81.37 -80.64 48.40
C HIS A 784 -82.05 -80.65 47.02
N LEU A 785 -82.80 -81.71 46.71
CA LEU A 785 -83.59 -81.81 45.49
C LEU A 785 -84.67 -80.71 45.46
N LYS A 786 -85.31 -80.42 46.60
CA LYS A 786 -86.30 -79.35 46.74
C LYS A 786 -85.71 -77.95 46.51
N SER A 787 -84.54 -77.64 47.07
CA SER A 787 -83.89 -76.33 46.87
C SER A 787 -83.38 -76.13 45.43
N LEU A 788 -82.90 -77.18 44.77
CA LEU A 788 -82.47 -77.11 43.38
C LEU A 788 -83.67 -76.90 42.43
N GLN A 789 -84.83 -77.50 42.73
CA GLN A 789 -86.06 -77.26 41.99
C GLN A 789 -86.50 -75.78 42.07
N GLU A 790 -86.39 -75.16 43.25
CA GLU A 790 -86.70 -73.73 43.44
C GLU A 790 -85.72 -72.81 42.68
N ASN A 791 -84.42 -73.14 42.67
CA ASN A 791 -83.40 -72.36 41.95
C ASN A 791 -83.52 -72.47 40.42
N VAL A 792 -83.84 -73.66 39.88
CA VAL A 792 -84.11 -73.82 38.44
C VAL A 792 -85.31 -72.98 38.02
N ALA A 793 -86.39 -73.00 38.81
CA ALA A 793 -87.56 -72.16 38.54
C ALA A 793 -87.23 -70.65 38.57
N ALA A 794 -86.36 -70.20 39.50
CA ALA A 794 -85.94 -68.80 39.59
C ALA A 794 -85.08 -68.35 38.40
N PHE A 795 -84.11 -69.18 37.96
CA PHE A 795 -83.27 -68.85 36.81
C PHE A 795 -84.04 -68.93 35.49
N GLU A 796 -84.98 -69.87 35.33
CA GLU A 796 -85.89 -69.93 34.17
C GLU A 796 -86.72 -68.64 34.05
N LEU A 797 -87.16 -68.09 35.18
CA LEU A 797 -87.95 -66.85 35.21
C LEU A 797 -87.11 -65.61 34.85
N GLN A 798 -85.85 -65.54 35.30
CA GLN A 798 -84.92 -64.47 34.91
C GLN A 798 -84.51 -64.57 33.43
N LEU A 799 -84.28 -65.79 32.92
CA LEU A 799 -83.91 -66.02 31.53
C LEU A 799 -85.04 -65.57 30.58
N ASN A 800 -86.29 -65.84 30.95
CA ASN A 800 -87.49 -65.35 30.25
C ASN A 800 -87.64 -63.81 30.23
N THR A 801 -86.85 -63.05 30.99
CA THR A 801 -86.88 -61.57 30.96
C THR A 801 -85.74 -60.95 30.15
N ILE A 802 -84.53 -61.50 30.21
CA ILE A 802 -83.33 -60.94 29.56
C ILE A 802 -83.18 -61.45 28.12
N GLU A 803 -83.58 -62.70 27.83
CA GLU A 803 -83.49 -63.28 26.49
C GLU A 803 -84.34 -62.53 25.44
N PRO A 804 -85.59 -62.09 25.73
CA PRO A 804 -86.35 -61.24 24.82
C PRO A 804 -85.72 -59.86 24.61
N GLN A 805 -85.09 -59.28 25.63
CA GLN A 805 -84.44 -57.97 25.55
C GLN A 805 -83.20 -58.00 24.66
N PHE A 806 -82.40 -59.07 24.74
CA PHE A 806 -81.26 -59.27 23.87
C PHE A 806 -81.69 -59.46 22.40
N ASN A 807 -82.73 -60.26 22.16
CA ASN A 807 -83.26 -60.48 20.81
C ASN A 807 -83.81 -59.19 20.16
N LEU A 808 -84.51 -58.35 20.94
CA LEU A 808 -85.02 -57.06 20.45
C LEU A 808 -83.89 -56.07 20.11
N GLN A 809 -82.77 -56.16 20.84
CA GLN A 809 -81.60 -55.30 20.61
C GLN A 809 -80.74 -55.79 19.42
N LEU A 810 -80.71 -57.11 19.16
CA LEU A 810 -80.12 -57.70 17.95
C LEU A 810 -80.81 -57.20 16.68
N GLU A 811 -82.16 -57.19 16.66
CA GLU A 811 -82.94 -56.65 15.53
C GLU A 811 -82.66 -55.16 15.29
N LYS A 812 -82.57 -54.35 16.36
CA LYS A 812 -82.27 -52.91 16.24
C LYS A 812 -80.90 -52.62 15.61
N GLN A 813 -79.91 -53.49 15.84
CA GLN A 813 -78.56 -53.35 15.28
C GLN A 813 -78.38 -54.12 13.96
N GLN A 814 -79.47 -54.65 13.38
CA GLN A 814 -79.49 -55.37 12.10
C GLN A 814 -78.66 -56.67 12.10
N PHE A 815 -78.66 -57.41 13.22
CA PHE A 815 -78.10 -58.76 13.28
C PHE A 815 -79.21 -59.81 13.26
N ASP A 816 -79.17 -60.72 12.28
CA ASP A 816 -80.20 -61.75 12.09
C ASP A 816 -80.19 -62.86 13.16
N SER A 817 -79.08 -63.02 13.91
CA SER A 817 -78.93 -64.04 14.95
C SER A 817 -77.79 -63.71 15.93
N GLU A 818 -77.77 -64.38 17.08
CA GLU A 818 -76.66 -64.32 18.05
C GLU A 818 -75.32 -64.76 17.43
N ASN A 819 -75.34 -65.68 16.45
CA ASN A 819 -74.14 -66.13 15.73
C ASN A 819 -73.58 -65.07 14.77
N SER A 820 -74.44 -64.29 14.11
CA SER A 820 -73.98 -63.21 13.21
C SER A 820 -73.42 -62.02 13.99
N PHE A 821 -73.90 -61.78 15.21
CA PHE A 821 -73.29 -60.85 16.17
C PHE A 821 -71.89 -61.31 16.60
N LEU A 822 -71.72 -62.57 16.99
CA LEU A 822 -70.41 -63.10 17.41
C LEU A 822 -69.38 -63.09 16.29
N ALA A 823 -69.78 -63.42 15.06
CA ALA A 823 -68.90 -63.37 13.89
C ALA A 823 -68.45 -61.95 13.50
N ALA A 824 -69.20 -60.92 13.94
CA ALA A 824 -68.89 -59.52 13.67
C ALA A 824 -68.11 -58.82 14.80
N CYS A 825 -67.84 -59.51 15.92
CA CYS A 825 -67.03 -58.96 17.00
C CYS A 825 -65.54 -59.02 16.63
N LEU A 826 -64.88 -57.86 16.57
CA LEU A 826 -63.43 -57.73 16.40
C LEU A 826 -62.77 -57.32 17.72
N ASP A 827 -61.49 -57.66 17.87
CA ASP A 827 -60.67 -57.22 19.00
C ASP A 827 -60.46 -55.69 18.98
N GLU A 828 -60.28 -55.08 20.16
CA GLU A 828 -60.19 -53.63 20.29
C GLU A 828 -58.98 -53.04 19.54
N ASP A 829 -57.84 -53.72 19.59
CA ASP A 829 -56.61 -53.29 18.92
C ASP A 829 -56.73 -53.43 17.39
N GLU A 830 -57.36 -54.52 16.93
CA GLU A 830 -57.59 -54.79 15.51
C GLU A 830 -58.55 -53.74 14.91
N ARG A 831 -59.60 -53.36 15.65
CA ARG A 831 -60.55 -52.32 15.24
C ARG A 831 -59.91 -50.92 15.14
N LEU A 832 -59.06 -50.55 16.11
CA LEU A 832 -58.38 -49.24 16.11
C LEU A 832 -57.36 -49.13 14.97
N ASN A 833 -56.64 -50.22 14.68
CA ASN A 833 -55.69 -50.27 13.56
C ASN A 833 -56.40 -50.08 12.21
N LEU A 834 -57.55 -50.74 12.00
CA LEU A 834 -58.36 -50.56 10.79
C LEU A 834 -58.91 -49.13 10.65
N ASP A 835 -59.36 -48.49 11.73
CA ASP A 835 -59.81 -47.07 11.71
C ASP A 835 -58.67 -46.12 11.33
N GLN A 836 -57.47 -46.35 11.84
CA GLN A 836 -56.29 -45.54 11.51
C GLN A 836 -55.88 -45.71 10.04
N GLN A 837 -55.88 -46.94 9.52
CA GLN A 837 -55.57 -47.22 8.11
C GLN A 837 -56.58 -46.55 7.16
N GLN A 838 -57.88 -46.54 7.51
CA GLN A 838 -58.90 -45.87 6.71
C GLN A 838 -58.63 -44.35 6.58
N ARG A 839 -58.21 -43.69 7.66
CA ARG A 839 -57.89 -42.25 7.64
C ARG A 839 -56.64 -41.93 6.83
N GLN A 840 -55.59 -42.72 6.98
CA GLN A 840 -54.32 -42.52 6.25
C GLN A 840 -54.51 -42.66 4.74
N LEU A 841 -55.30 -43.63 4.28
CA LEU A 841 -55.59 -43.80 2.86
C LEU A 841 -56.44 -42.64 2.30
N ALA A 842 -57.40 -42.11 3.07
CA ALA A 842 -58.21 -40.98 2.66
C ALA A 842 -57.40 -39.66 2.55
N GLU A 843 -56.54 -39.36 3.52
CA GLU A 843 -55.66 -38.18 3.48
C GLU A 843 -54.67 -38.23 2.31
N ARG A 844 -54.07 -39.41 2.06
CA ARG A 844 -53.13 -39.61 0.96
C ARG A 844 -53.80 -39.41 -0.41
N GLN A 845 -55.02 -39.91 -0.58
CA GLN A 845 -55.78 -39.73 -1.82
C GLN A 845 -56.12 -38.25 -2.07
N SER A 846 -56.51 -37.50 -1.04
CA SER A 846 -56.79 -36.06 -1.15
C SER A 846 -55.55 -35.28 -1.57
N THR A 847 -54.43 -35.55 -0.90
CA THR A 847 -53.16 -34.84 -1.15
C THR A 847 -52.64 -35.05 -2.57
N LEU A 848 -52.68 -36.30 -3.07
CA LEU A 848 -52.24 -36.60 -4.44
C LEU A 848 -53.16 -35.96 -5.49
N THR A 849 -54.45 -35.81 -5.20
CA THR A 849 -55.40 -35.18 -6.12
C THR A 849 -55.15 -33.67 -6.23
N GLU A 850 -54.87 -32.99 -5.11
CA GLU A 850 -54.51 -31.56 -5.11
C GLU A 850 -53.19 -31.29 -5.84
N GLN A 851 -52.18 -32.15 -5.64
CA GLN A 851 -50.89 -32.04 -6.32
C GLN A 851 -51.02 -32.23 -7.84
N LEU A 852 -51.84 -33.20 -8.27
CA LEU A 852 -52.11 -33.42 -9.69
C LEU A 852 -52.78 -32.19 -10.32
N GLN A 853 -53.79 -31.62 -9.66
CA GLN A 853 -54.49 -30.41 -10.14
C GLN A 853 -53.52 -29.23 -10.35
N HIS A 854 -52.61 -28.99 -9.41
CA HIS A 854 -51.63 -27.90 -9.53
C HIS A 854 -50.67 -28.10 -10.72
N VAL A 855 -50.26 -29.34 -11.00
CA VAL A 855 -49.40 -29.65 -12.15
C VAL A 855 -50.17 -29.46 -13.47
N GLU A 856 -51.45 -29.82 -13.49
CA GLU A 856 -52.33 -29.63 -14.66
C GLU A 856 -52.55 -28.14 -14.97
N ASP A 857 -52.77 -27.32 -13.95
CA ASP A 857 -52.89 -25.86 -14.08
C ASP A 857 -51.58 -25.25 -14.63
N ASN A 858 -50.42 -25.74 -14.16
CA ASN A 858 -49.11 -25.30 -14.67
C ASN A 858 -48.91 -25.67 -16.14
N LEU A 859 -49.23 -26.91 -16.53
CA LEU A 859 -49.18 -27.36 -17.93
C LEU A 859 -50.09 -26.52 -18.84
N GLN A 860 -51.28 -26.14 -18.35
CA GLN A 860 -52.19 -25.27 -19.08
C GLN A 860 -51.61 -23.87 -19.27
N SER A 861 -50.93 -23.32 -18.26
CA SER A 861 -50.25 -22.02 -18.37
C SER A 861 -49.08 -22.04 -19.36
N LEU A 862 -48.28 -23.10 -19.37
CA LEU A 862 -47.15 -23.29 -20.29
C LEU A 862 -47.64 -23.48 -21.74
N ALA A 863 -48.79 -24.13 -21.94
CA ALA A 863 -49.43 -24.28 -23.25
C ALA A 863 -49.93 -22.93 -23.81
N GLN A 864 -50.39 -22.01 -22.96
CA GLN A 864 -50.78 -20.66 -23.39
C GLN A 864 -49.59 -19.78 -23.81
N GLN A 865 -48.39 -20.08 -23.30
CA GLN A 865 -47.14 -19.38 -23.62
C GLN A 865 -46.37 -20.02 -24.79
N GLN A 866 -47.01 -20.91 -25.56
CA GLN A 866 -46.35 -21.62 -26.64
C GLN A 866 -45.85 -20.64 -27.74
N PRO A 867 -44.57 -20.70 -28.13
CA PRO A 867 -44.04 -19.87 -29.21
C PRO A 867 -44.68 -20.24 -30.58
N GLU A 868 -44.86 -19.24 -31.46
CA GLU A 868 -45.57 -19.36 -32.76
C GLU A 868 -45.03 -20.47 -33.67
N VAL A 869 -43.73 -20.78 -33.60
CA VAL A 869 -43.09 -21.86 -34.36
C VAL A 869 -42.36 -22.80 -33.39
N PRO A 870 -42.84 -24.03 -33.18
CA PRO A 870 -42.15 -24.99 -32.33
C PRO A 870 -40.90 -25.53 -33.05
N LYS A 871 -39.72 -24.98 -32.74
CA LYS A 871 -38.44 -25.62 -33.10
C LYS A 871 -38.15 -26.76 -32.11
N ALA A 872 -37.63 -27.88 -32.59
CA ALA A 872 -37.22 -28.97 -31.70
C ALA A 872 -36.08 -28.54 -30.76
N LEU A 873 -36.13 -28.97 -29.50
CA LEU A 873 -35.15 -28.64 -28.45
C LEU A 873 -33.69 -28.87 -28.88
N ASN A 874 -33.42 -29.97 -29.59
CA ASN A 874 -32.08 -30.28 -30.09
C ASN A 874 -31.59 -29.28 -31.16
N LEU A 875 -32.51 -28.76 -31.99
CA LEU A 875 -32.17 -27.73 -32.97
C LEU A 875 -31.85 -26.40 -32.27
N CYS A 876 -32.65 -26.00 -31.27
CA CYS A 876 -32.37 -24.80 -30.48
C CYS A 876 -31.01 -24.88 -29.76
N ARG A 877 -30.65 -26.06 -29.22
CA ARG A 877 -29.33 -26.28 -28.60
C ARG A 877 -28.19 -26.17 -29.61
N SER A 878 -28.35 -26.76 -30.79
CA SER A 878 -27.34 -26.64 -31.86
C SER A 878 -27.21 -25.21 -32.41
N GLU A 879 -28.32 -24.46 -32.50
CA GLU A 879 -28.32 -23.05 -32.90
C GLU A 879 -27.57 -22.22 -31.84
N LEU A 880 -27.80 -22.45 -30.55
CA LEU A 880 -27.10 -21.76 -29.47
C LEU A 880 -25.58 -22.02 -29.51
N GLU A 881 -25.16 -23.28 -29.68
CA GLU A 881 -23.74 -23.64 -29.84
C GLU A 881 -23.10 -22.95 -31.05
N SER A 882 -23.83 -22.85 -32.18
CA SER A 882 -23.33 -22.18 -33.38
C SER A 882 -23.14 -20.67 -33.18
N LEU A 883 -24.09 -20.03 -32.48
CA LEU A 883 -24.04 -18.61 -32.13
C LEU A 883 -22.90 -18.32 -31.13
N GLU A 884 -22.65 -19.23 -30.19
CA GLU A 884 -21.50 -19.12 -29.27
C GLU A 884 -20.16 -19.17 -30.01
N ALA A 885 -20.02 -20.09 -30.97
CA ALA A 885 -18.82 -20.21 -31.79
C ALA A 885 -18.59 -18.96 -32.68
N GLU A 886 -19.66 -18.38 -33.23
CA GLU A 886 -19.59 -17.17 -34.05
C GLU A 886 -19.23 -15.94 -33.22
N LYS A 887 -19.85 -15.78 -32.04
CA LYS A 887 -19.50 -14.75 -31.05
C LYS A 887 -18.04 -14.80 -30.62
N ALA A 888 -17.50 -16.00 -30.40
CA ALA A 888 -16.09 -16.17 -30.04
C ALA A 888 -15.14 -15.67 -31.14
N LYS A 889 -15.47 -15.93 -32.42
CA LYS A 889 -14.69 -15.44 -33.56
C LYS A 889 -14.74 -13.91 -33.65
N LEU A 890 -15.91 -13.30 -33.54
CA LEU A 890 -16.06 -11.84 -33.63
C LEU A 890 -15.33 -11.12 -32.47
N ASN A 891 -15.38 -11.66 -31.26
CA ASN A 891 -14.63 -11.12 -30.12
C ASN A 891 -13.11 -11.18 -30.35
N ALA A 892 -12.61 -12.24 -30.99
CA ALA A 892 -11.18 -12.35 -31.32
C ALA A 892 -10.74 -11.29 -32.37
N PHE A 893 -11.57 -11.04 -33.39
CA PHE A 893 -11.32 -9.97 -34.36
C PHE A 893 -11.38 -8.58 -33.71
N LYS A 894 -12.39 -8.34 -32.86
CA LYS A 894 -12.54 -7.09 -32.12
C LYS A 894 -11.32 -6.82 -31.24
N GLY A 895 -10.87 -7.82 -30.48
CA GLY A 895 -9.68 -7.71 -29.62
C GLY A 895 -8.43 -7.30 -30.40
N ARG A 896 -8.18 -7.93 -31.55
CA ARG A 896 -7.03 -7.60 -32.41
C ARG A 896 -7.07 -6.17 -32.94
N ASP A 897 -8.21 -5.73 -33.47
CA ASP A 897 -8.33 -4.39 -34.05
C ASP A 897 -8.27 -3.31 -32.96
N GLN A 898 -8.79 -3.60 -31.78
CA GLN A 898 -8.75 -2.70 -30.62
C GLN A 898 -7.35 -2.56 -30.03
N GLU A 899 -6.58 -3.64 -29.94
CA GLU A 899 -5.18 -3.62 -29.53
C GLU A 899 -4.34 -2.74 -30.47
N ARG A 900 -4.47 -2.94 -31.79
CA ARG A 900 -3.77 -2.11 -32.78
C ARG A 900 -4.09 -0.62 -32.67
N LEU A 901 -5.36 -0.29 -32.44
CA LEU A 901 -5.79 1.10 -32.26
C LEU A 901 -5.24 1.70 -30.96
N ASN A 902 -5.24 0.96 -29.86
CA ASN A 902 -4.70 1.40 -28.58
C ASN A 902 -3.18 1.66 -28.66
N THR A 903 -2.41 0.74 -29.24
CA THR A 903 -0.96 0.93 -29.43
C THR A 903 -0.65 2.21 -30.23
N HIS A 904 -1.46 2.51 -31.25
CA HIS A 904 -1.33 3.74 -32.00
C HIS A 904 -1.66 4.99 -31.17
N LEU A 905 -2.75 4.97 -30.38
CA LEU A 905 -3.14 6.10 -29.53
C LEU A 905 -2.07 6.40 -28.46
N GLU A 906 -1.48 5.37 -27.87
CA GLU A 906 -0.36 5.50 -26.92
C GLU A 906 0.88 6.11 -27.58
N ALA A 907 1.26 5.61 -28.76
CA ALA A 907 2.37 6.16 -29.52
C ALA A 907 2.14 7.63 -29.89
N ALA A 908 0.92 7.99 -30.31
CA ALA A 908 0.54 9.36 -30.63
C ALA A 908 0.59 10.29 -29.39
N ALA A 909 0.14 9.81 -28.22
CA ALA A 909 0.20 10.57 -26.98
C ALA A 909 1.65 10.83 -26.53
N ARG A 910 2.53 9.82 -26.66
CA ARG A 910 3.97 9.96 -26.34
C ARG A 910 4.65 10.98 -27.26
N VAL A 911 4.36 10.95 -28.56
CA VAL A 911 4.86 11.94 -29.53
C VAL A 911 4.39 13.35 -29.17
N ALA A 912 3.10 13.51 -28.83
CA ALA A 912 2.55 14.81 -28.45
C ALA A 912 3.22 15.39 -27.18
N GLU A 913 3.51 14.55 -26.18
CA GLU A 913 4.17 14.99 -24.95
C GLU A 913 5.64 15.35 -25.19
N GLN A 914 6.37 14.55 -25.97
CA GLN A 914 7.75 14.87 -26.30
C GLN A 914 7.87 16.15 -27.13
N ASN A 915 6.93 16.43 -28.03
CA ASN A 915 6.90 17.70 -28.77
C ASN A 915 6.75 18.92 -27.85
N LYS A 916 5.96 18.84 -26.77
CA LYS A 916 5.89 19.94 -25.78
C LYS A 916 7.24 20.17 -25.08
N LEU A 917 7.96 19.09 -24.77
CA LEU A 917 9.30 19.20 -24.15
C LEU A 917 10.30 19.82 -25.13
N ILE A 918 10.21 19.47 -26.42
CA ILE A 918 11.01 20.09 -27.48
C ILE A 918 10.72 21.60 -27.55
N ASP A 919 9.45 22.03 -27.54
CA ASP A 919 9.09 23.46 -27.58
C ASP A 919 9.67 24.26 -26.40
N VAL A 920 9.65 23.68 -25.19
CA VAL A 920 10.22 24.32 -23.99
C VAL A 920 11.75 24.38 -24.10
N GLN A 921 12.38 23.26 -24.49
CA GLN A 921 13.82 23.17 -24.64
C GLN A 921 14.33 24.11 -25.75
N GLU A 922 13.57 24.30 -26.83
CA GLU A 922 13.92 25.21 -27.92
C GLU A 922 13.97 26.66 -27.45
N LYS A 923 13.01 27.09 -26.63
CA LYS A 923 13.02 28.44 -26.03
C LYS A 923 14.26 28.67 -25.15
N GLU A 924 14.60 27.69 -24.32
CA GLU A 924 15.79 27.77 -23.46
C GLU A 924 17.08 27.80 -24.29
N THR A 925 17.17 26.93 -25.30
CA THR A 925 18.31 26.87 -26.21
C THR A 925 18.49 28.20 -26.96
N ASN A 926 17.40 28.82 -27.41
CA ASN A 926 17.43 30.13 -28.07
C ASN A 926 17.94 31.24 -27.14
N ARG A 927 17.54 31.24 -25.86
CA ARG A 927 18.05 32.20 -24.86
C ARG A 927 19.57 32.11 -24.70
N TRP A 928 20.10 30.89 -24.58
CA TRP A 928 21.55 30.68 -24.46
C TRP A 928 22.31 30.99 -25.74
N ARG A 929 21.68 30.76 -26.90
CA ARG A 929 22.24 31.17 -28.20
C ARG A 929 22.41 32.68 -28.27
N MET A 930 21.39 33.45 -27.87
CA MET A 930 21.43 34.92 -27.83
C MET A 930 22.51 35.42 -26.85
N LEU A 931 22.61 34.83 -25.66
CA LEU A 931 23.63 35.24 -24.69
C LEU A 931 25.05 34.91 -25.16
N HIS A 932 25.23 33.75 -25.80
CA HIS A 932 26.50 33.37 -26.42
C HIS A 932 26.91 34.35 -27.52
N GLU A 933 25.96 34.83 -28.34
CA GLU A 933 26.23 35.84 -29.35
C GLU A 933 26.70 37.17 -28.75
N LEU A 934 26.26 37.56 -27.56
CA LEU A 934 26.67 38.81 -26.93
C LEU A 934 28.04 38.71 -26.26
N ILE A 935 28.22 37.73 -25.38
CA ILE A 935 29.39 37.68 -24.48
C ILE A 935 30.16 36.37 -24.53
N GLY A 936 29.59 35.31 -25.09
CA GLY A 936 30.18 33.98 -25.03
C GLY A 936 31.25 33.75 -26.11
N SER A 937 32.34 33.09 -25.71
CA SER A 937 33.36 32.58 -26.61
C SER A 937 34.06 31.38 -25.98
N ALA A 938 34.52 30.44 -26.80
CA ALA A 938 35.21 29.24 -26.30
C ALA A 938 36.54 29.56 -25.61
N ASP A 939 37.14 30.70 -25.95
CA ASP A 939 38.45 31.16 -25.48
C ASP A 939 38.35 32.27 -24.41
N GLY A 940 37.15 32.64 -23.97
CA GLY A 940 36.92 33.68 -22.95
C GLY A 940 37.15 35.12 -23.43
N LYS A 941 37.78 35.32 -24.59
CA LYS A 941 38.27 36.63 -25.07
C LYS A 941 37.19 37.67 -25.21
N LYS A 942 35.99 37.29 -25.65
CA LYS A 942 34.96 38.26 -26.08
C LYS A 942 34.53 39.19 -24.95
N TYR A 943 34.15 38.65 -23.80
CA TYR A 943 33.74 39.46 -22.66
C TYR A 943 34.94 40.06 -21.91
N ARG A 944 36.06 39.33 -21.81
CA ARG A 944 37.30 39.82 -21.23
C ARG A 944 37.80 41.09 -21.91
N ASN A 945 37.96 41.07 -23.24
CA ASN A 945 38.52 42.20 -23.98
C ASN A 945 37.66 43.45 -23.83
N PHE A 946 36.34 43.27 -23.76
CA PHE A 946 35.41 44.37 -23.48
C PHE A 946 35.68 45.00 -22.10
N ALA A 947 35.80 44.20 -21.04
CA ALA A 947 36.10 44.69 -19.69
C ALA A 947 37.51 45.31 -19.57
N GLN A 948 38.50 44.73 -20.25
CA GLN A 948 39.88 45.23 -20.26
C GLN A 948 40.01 46.60 -20.93
N ASN A 949 39.31 46.83 -22.05
CA ASN A 949 39.33 48.15 -22.71
C ASN A 949 38.87 49.26 -21.76
N LEU A 950 37.76 49.04 -21.06
CA LEU A 950 37.23 50.00 -20.07
C LEU A 950 38.23 50.26 -18.94
N THR A 951 38.90 49.22 -18.46
CA THR A 951 39.84 49.36 -17.33
C THR A 951 41.15 50.01 -17.77
N PHE A 952 41.61 49.73 -18.98
CA PHE A 952 42.83 50.31 -19.53
C PHE A 952 42.66 51.81 -19.84
N GLU A 953 41.48 52.26 -20.29
CA GLU A 953 41.17 53.69 -20.42
C GLU A 953 41.39 54.46 -19.10
N LEU A 954 41.01 53.86 -17.97
CA LEU A 954 41.23 54.44 -16.64
C LEU A 954 42.73 54.53 -16.31
N VAL A 955 43.53 53.53 -16.68
CA VAL A 955 45.01 53.53 -16.47
C VAL A 955 45.64 54.71 -17.18
N LEU A 956 45.25 54.95 -18.42
CA LEU A 956 45.81 56.03 -19.22
C LEU A 956 45.42 57.40 -18.71
N HIS A 957 44.22 57.54 -18.15
CA HIS A 957 43.82 58.76 -17.47
C HIS A 957 44.81 59.14 -16.35
N TYR A 958 45.09 58.22 -15.42
CA TYR A 958 46.04 58.48 -14.33
C TYR A 958 47.48 58.63 -14.82
N ALA A 959 47.89 57.85 -15.82
CA ALA A 959 49.23 57.97 -16.40
C ALA A 959 49.44 59.35 -17.05
N ASN A 960 48.45 59.89 -17.75
CA ASN A 960 48.53 61.22 -18.37
C ASN A 960 48.60 62.36 -17.34
N VAL A 961 47.96 62.20 -16.18
CA VAL A 961 48.08 63.16 -15.07
C VAL A 961 49.54 63.25 -14.60
N GLN A 962 50.22 62.12 -14.48
CA GLN A 962 51.63 62.07 -14.08
C GLN A 962 52.57 62.52 -15.21
N LEU A 963 52.28 62.09 -16.44
CA LEU A 963 53.07 62.45 -17.61
C LEU A 963 53.11 63.97 -17.81
N LYS A 964 51.98 64.66 -17.66
CA LYS A 964 51.88 66.12 -17.75
C LYS A 964 52.76 66.87 -16.74
N GLN A 965 53.09 66.26 -15.60
CA GLN A 965 53.98 66.84 -14.60
C GLN A 965 55.46 66.66 -14.98
N MET A 966 55.79 65.60 -15.72
CA MET A 966 57.15 65.25 -16.15
C MET A 966 57.51 65.80 -17.54
N SER A 967 56.54 65.93 -18.43
CA SER A 967 56.68 66.46 -19.78
C SER A 967 55.31 66.90 -20.31
N ASP A 968 55.23 68.12 -20.84
CA ASP A 968 54.04 68.66 -21.51
C ASP A 968 53.92 68.21 -22.98
N ARG A 969 54.95 67.51 -23.50
CA ARG A 969 55.04 67.15 -24.92
C ARG A 969 54.10 66.02 -25.34
N TYR A 970 53.81 65.07 -24.46
CA TYR A 970 53.13 63.83 -24.81
C TYR A 970 51.86 63.58 -24.00
N SER A 971 50.82 63.06 -24.65
CA SER A 971 49.69 62.40 -23.97
C SER A 971 49.36 61.04 -24.59
N LEU A 972 48.91 60.10 -23.75
CA LEU A 972 48.66 58.71 -24.10
C LEU A 972 47.19 58.48 -24.43
N ARG A 973 46.90 57.74 -25.52
CA ARG A 973 45.54 57.39 -25.95
C ARG A 973 45.45 55.95 -26.45
N ILE A 974 44.23 55.40 -26.46
CA ILE A 974 43.91 54.11 -27.10
C ILE A 974 43.38 54.38 -28.51
N GLU A 975 43.82 53.59 -29.47
CA GLU A 975 43.23 53.59 -30.81
C GLU A 975 41.83 52.94 -30.79
N LYS A 976 40.79 53.73 -31.04
CA LYS A 976 39.39 53.26 -31.00
C LYS A 976 39.00 52.58 -32.31
N THR A 977 39.52 51.37 -32.55
CA THR A 977 39.12 50.54 -33.69
C THR A 977 38.02 49.56 -33.26
N ILE A 978 37.00 49.39 -34.09
CA ILE A 978 35.92 48.41 -33.89
C ILE A 978 36.56 47.01 -33.88
N ASN A 979 36.37 46.25 -32.79
CA ASN A 979 37.01 44.98 -32.43
C ASN A 979 38.40 45.06 -31.79
N SER A 980 38.42 45.61 -30.58
CA SER A 980 39.40 45.33 -29.51
C SER A 980 40.84 45.19 -29.99
N LYS A 981 41.54 46.32 -30.10
CA LYS A 981 42.99 46.31 -30.01
C LYS A 981 43.39 47.24 -28.88
N LEU A 982 43.97 46.67 -27.81
CA LEU A 982 44.58 47.42 -26.70
C LEU A 982 45.89 48.08 -27.17
N GLU A 983 45.88 48.81 -28.29
CA GLU A 983 47.04 49.49 -28.87
C GLU A 983 47.16 50.91 -28.31
N LEU A 984 48.31 51.16 -27.66
CA LEU A 984 48.63 52.44 -27.06
C LEU A 984 49.32 53.34 -28.09
N THR A 985 48.84 54.57 -28.20
CA THR A 985 49.43 55.61 -29.06
C THR A 985 49.74 56.85 -28.24
N VAL A 986 50.69 57.64 -28.73
CA VAL A 986 51.12 58.89 -28.10
C VAL A 986 50.74 60.05 -29.03
N GLU A 987 50.12 61.08 -28.48
CA GLU A 987 49.85 62.35 -29.14
C GLU A 987 50.98 63.34 -28.80
N ASP A 988 51.72 63.82 -29.80
CA ASP A 988 52.82 64.79 -29.64
C ASP A 988 52.28 66.22 -29.80
N HIS A 989 52.17 66.94 -28.68
CA HIS A 989 51.65 68.30 -28.62
C HIS A 989 52.59 69.33 -29.27
N TYR A 990 53.90 69.04 -29.36
CA TYR A 990 54.87 69.94 -29.99
C TYR A 990 54.86 69.81 -31.52
N GLN A 991 54.25 68.74 -32.04
CA GLN A 991 54.02 68.52 -33.47
C GLN A 991 52.55 68.69 -33.86
N GLY A 992 51.82 69.56 -33.16
CA GLY A 992 50.44 69.91 -33.50
C GLY A 992 49.41 68.80 -33.21
N GLY A 993 49.72 67.87 -32.30
CA GLY A 993 48.81 66.77 -31.93
C GLY A 993 48.94 65.53 -32.82
N GLU A 994 50.10 65.31 -33.45
CA GLU A 994 50.33 64.13 -34.28
C GLU A 994 50.30 62.84 -33.42
N ILE A 995 49.53 61.84 -33.86
CA ILE A 995 49.42 60.55 -33.17
C ILE A 995 50.48 59.59 -33.72
N ARG A 996 51.31 59.06 -32.84
CA ARG A 996 52.45 58.19 -33.16
C ARG A 996 52.42 56.89 -32.34
N SER A 997 53.03 55.86 -32.90
CA SER A 997 53.32 54.64 -32.15
C SER A 997 54.44 54.88 -31.13
N ILE A 998 54.29 54.31 -29.94
CA ILE A 998 55.28 54.35 -28.85
C ILE A 998 56.62 53.73 -29.26
N LYS A 999 56.60 52.84 -30.26
CA LYS A 999 57.81 52.20 -30.80
C LYS A 999 58.81 53.19 -31.39
N ASN A 1000 58.38 54.42 -31.68
CA ASN A 1000 59.21 55.46 -32.29
C ASN A 1000 59.73 56.50 -31.27
N LEU A 1001 59.56 56.28 -29.97
CA LEU A 1001 60.09 57.18 -28.92
C LEU A 1001 61.58 56.95 -28.67
N SER A 1002 62.33 58.01 -28.31
CA SER A 1002 63.73 57.89 -27.90
C SER A 1002 63.89 57.20 -26.53
N GLY A 1003 65.11 56.75 -26.20
CA GLY A 1003 65.37 56.01 -24.95
C GLY A 1003 65.00 56.78 -23.66
N GLY A 1004 65.19 58.10 -23.63
CA GLY A 1004 64.79 58.96 -22.51
C GLY A 1004 63.28 59.22 -22.45
N GLU A 1005 62.64 59.44 -23.60
CA GLU A 1005 61.18 59.68 -23.70
C GLU A 1005 60.38 58.42 -23.37
N SER A 1006 60.85 57.26 -23.86
CA SER A 1006 60.28 55.96 -23.55
C SER A 1006 60.33 55.69 -22.04
N PHE A 1007 61.41 56.09 -21.37
CA PHE A 1007 61.53 55.97 -19.92
C PHE A 1007 60.53 56.85 -19.16
N ILE A 1008 60.34 58.11 -19.58
CA ILE A 1008 59.35 59.02 -18.96
C ILE A 1008 57.93 58.47 -19.13
N VAL A 1009 57.59 57.96 -20.33
CA VAL A 1009 56.29 57.33 -20.58
C VAL A 1009 56.10 56.06 -19.74
N CYS A 1010 57.14 55.23 -19.61
CA CYS A 1010 57.13 54.06 -18.73
C CYS A 1010 56.88 54.46 -17.27
N LEU A 1011 57.60 55.47 -16.78
CA LEU A 1011 57.50 55.94 -15.41
C LEU A 1011 56.09 56.48 -15.13
N ALA A 1012 55.53 57.29 -16.03
CA ALA A 1012 54.17 57.81 -15.90
C ALA A 1012 53.10 56.70 -15.90
N LEU A 1013 53.24 55.67 -16.75
CA LEU A 1013 52.35 54.50 -16.76
C LEU A 1013 52.47 53.66 -15.50
N ALA A 1014 53.69 53.41 -15.01
CA ALA A 1014 53.91 52.66 -13.78
C ALA A 1014 53.30 53.39 -12.57
N LEU A 1015 53.41 54.72 -12.53
CA LEU A 1015 52.77 55.55 -11.51
C LEU A 1015 51.24 55.56 -11.65
N GLY A 1016 50.70 55.64 -12.87
CA GLY A 1016 49.26 55.55 -13.12
C GLY A 1016 48.66 54.19 -12.72
N LEU A 1017 49.37 53.10 -13.01
CA LEU A 1017 49.04 51.74 -12.55
C LEU A 1017 49.10 51.64 -11.02
N SER A 1018 50.16 52.16 -10.40
CA SER A 1018 50.28 52.23 -8.93
C SER A 1018 49.07 52.95 -8.31
N GLN A 1019 48.54 53.98 -8.97
CA GLN A 1019 47.41 54.77 -8.48
C GLN A 1019 46.06 54.04 -8.59
N ILE A 1020 45.82 53.26 -9.65
CA ILE A 1020 44.62 52.40 -9.76
C ILE A 1020 44.66 51.27 -8.73
N VAL A 1021 45.81 50.62 -8.58
CA VAL A 1021 45.99 49.57 -7.58
C VAL A 1021 45.86 50.16 -6.17
N SER A 1022 46.28 51.42 -5.95
CA SER A 1022 46.12 52.14 -4.68
C SER A 1022 44.66 52.31 -4.22
N GLY A 1023 43.70 52.32 -5.15
CA GLY A 1023 42.26 52.36 -4.83
C GLY A 1023 41.74 51.08 -4.18
N TYR A 1024 42.40 49.94 -4.43
CA TYR A 1024 42.08 48.64 -3.84
C TYR A 1024 43.06 48.25 -2.72
N MET A 1025 44.32 48.71 -2.76
CA MET A 1025 45.40 48.33 -1.84
C MET A 1025 46.43 49.47 -1.64
N GLN A 1026 46.62 49.99 -0.43
CA GLN A 1026 47.60 51.08 -0.17
C GLN A 1026 49.05 50.60 -0.37
N LEU A 1027 49.74 51.02 -1.44
CA LEU A 1027 51.17 50.76 -1.66
C LEU A 1027 52.01 51.99 -1.26
N GLN A 1028 52.93 51.81 -0.31
CA GLN A 1028 53.74 52.89 0.29
C GLN A 1028 55.25 52.75 0.01
N SER A 1029 55.70 51.71 -0.68
CA SER A 1029 57.10 51.53 -1.05
C SER A 1029 57.22 51.27 -2.55
N LEU A 1030 58.16 51.94 -3.23
CA LEU A 1030 58.46 51.76 -4.65
C LEU A 1030 59.98 51.72 -4.87
N PHE A 1031 60.48 50.73 -5.60
CA PHE A 1031 61.90 50.60 -5.94
C PHE A 1031 62.13 50.70 -7.44
N LEU A 1032 63.10 51.53 -7.83
CA LEU A 1032 63.46 51.81 -9.23
C LEU A 1032 64.90 51.36 -9.46
N ASP A 1033 65.13 50.32 -10.28
CA ASP A 1033 66.47 49.77 -10.54
C ASP A 1033 67.15 50.37 -11.80
N GLU A 1034 66.50 51.26 -12.56
CA GLU A 1034 66.96 51.66 -13.91
C GLU A 1034 66.51 53.02 -14.48
N GLY A 1035 67.14 53.40 -15.61
CA GLY A 1035 66.68 54.38 -16.61
C GLY A 1035 67.15 55.83 -16.43
N PHE A 1036 67.74 56.16 -15.28
CA PHE A 1036 68.27 57.50 -15.03
C PHE A 1036 69.59 57.80 -15.76
N GLY A 1037 70.28 56.78 -16.30
CA GLY A 1037 71.54 56.96 -17.05
C GLY A 1037 71.36 57.32 -18.53
N THR A 1038 70.14 57.18 -19.06
CA THR A 1038 69.76 57.54 -20.44
C THR A 1038 69.10 58.92 -20.52
N LEU A 1039 68.93 59.59 -19.38
CA LEU A 1039 68.40 60.94 -19.27
C LEU A 1039 69.56 61.95 -19.31
N ASP A 1040 69.32 63.09 -19.96
CA ASP A 1040 70.12 64.30 -19.82
C ASP A 1040 69.88 64.96 -18.44
N GLU A 1041 70.75 65.90 -18.04
CA GLU A 1041 70.72 66.51 -16.70
C GLU A 1041 69.39 67.23 -16.39
N ASP A 1042 68.78 67.87 -17.39
CA ASP A 1042 67.52 68.61 -17.28
C ASP A 1042 66.33 67.65 -17.08
N SER A 1043 66.22 66.60 -17.91
CA SER A 1043 65.18 65.58 -17.75
C SER A 1043 65.32 64.79 -16.46
N LEU A 1044 66.56 64.59 -15.97
CA LEU A 1044 66.82 63.97 -14.68
C LEU A 1044 66.29 64.82 -13.52
N ASP A 1045 66.42 66.14 -13.56
CA ASP A 1045 65.87 67.05 -12.55
C ASP A 1045 64.34 67.10 -12.54
N ILE A 1046 63.72 67.08 -13.72
CA ILE A 1046 62.27 67.06 -13.84
C ILE A 1046 61.71 65.72 -13.30
N ALA A 1047 62.38 64.60 -13.59
CA ALA A 1047 62.01 63.30 -13.05
C ALA A 1047 62.17 63.25 -11.51
N LEU A 1048 63.27 63.77 -10.96
CA LEU A 1048 63.53 63.79 -9.52
C LEU A 1048 62.57 64.72 -8.75
N SER A 1049 62.26 65.89 -9.29
CA SER A 1049 61.28 66.81 -8.70
C SER A 1049 59.87 66.21 -8.70
N SER A 1050 59.48 65.51 -9.77
CA SER A 1050 58.21 64.78 -9.84
C SER A 1050 58.14 63.62 -8.84
N LEU A 1051 59.24 62.86 -8.67
CA LEU A 1051 59.35 61.83 -7.63
C LEU A 1051 59.30 62.42 -6.22
N SER A 1052 59.88 63.61 -6.01
CA SER A 1052 59.81 64.33 -4.72
C SER A 1052 58.39 64.80 -4.41
N ASN A 1053 57.61 65.24 -5.41
CA ASN A 1053 56.21 65.57 -5.21
C ASN A 1053 55.36 64.35 -4.79
N LEU A 1054 55.71 63.15 -5.26
CA LEU A 1054 55.08 61.90 -4.81
C LEU A 1054 55.38 61.58 -3.34
N GLN A 1055 56.47 62.10 -2.76
CA GLN A 1055 56.73 61.98 -1.31
C GLN A 1055 55.61 62.61 -0.47
N LEU A 1056 55.03 63.73 -0.91
CA LEU A 1056 53.93 64.40 -0.20
C LEU A 1056 52.71 63.47 -0.03
N SER A 1057 52.61 62.40 -0.83
CA SER A 1057 51.59 61.36 -0.71
C SER A 1057 51.93 60.22 0.27
N GLY A 1058 53.06 60.31 0.99
CA GLY A 1058 53.47 59.35 2.02
C GLY A 1058 54.14 58.08 1.50
N LYS A 1059 54.68 58.09 0.27
CA LYS A 1059 55.36 56.94 -0.35
C LYS A 1059 56.89 57.04 -0.19
N THR A 1060 57.53 55.93 0.19
CA THR A 1060 58.99 55.79 0.25
C THR A 1060 59.52 55.25 -1.09
N ILE A 1061 60.46 55.96 -1.72
CA ILE A 1061 60.99 55.63 -3.04
C ILE A 1061 62.49 55.29 -2.93
N GLY A 1062 62.86 54.06 -3.29
CA GLY A 1062 64.25 53.62 -3.34
C GLY A 1062 64.78 53.62 -4.77
N ILE A 1063 65.85 54.37 -5.04
CA ILE A 1063 66.47 54.46 -6.37
C ILE A 1063 67.80 53.73 -6.37
N ILE A 1064 68.00 52.80 -7.30
CA ILE A 1064 69.30 52.14 -7.50
C ILE A 1064 69.96 52.74 -8.72
N SER A 1065 71.13 53.33 -8.53
CA SER A 1065 71.83 53.97 -9.64
C SER A 1065 73.34 53.96 -9.48
N HIS A 1066 74.00 53.96 -10.64
CA HIS A 1066 75.44 54.16 -10.78
C HIS A 1066 75.79 55.58 -11.24
N VAL A 1067 74.79 56.38 -11.63
CA VAL A 1067 74.95 57.76 -12.13
C VAL A 1067 75.45 58.66 -11.01
N ILE A 1068 76.52 59.42 -11.29
CA ILE A 1068 77.20 60.26 -10.30
C ILE A 1068 76.31 61.44 -9.89
N ALA A 1069 75.59 62.06 -10.83
CA ALA A 1069 74.66 63.17 -10.56
C ALA A 1069 73.59 62.83 -9.51
N LEU A 1070 73.09 61.58 -9.48
CA LEU A 1070 72.14 61.13 -8.46
C LEU A 1070 72.76 61.01 -7.07
N LYS A 1071 74.06 60.71 -6.98
CA LYS A 1071 74.79 60.65 -5.70
C LYS A 1071 75.03 62.03 -5.08
N GLU A 1072 74.94 63.09 -5.87
CA GLU A 1072 75.12 64.46 -5.36
C GLU A 1072 73.77 65.08 -4.96
N ARG A 1073 72.68 64.69 -5.63
CA ARG A 1073 71.32 65.22 -5.41
C ARG A 1073 70.54 64.54 -4.29
N ILE A 1074 70.75 63.23 -4.04
CA ILE A 1074 70.06 62.48 -2.99
C ILE A 1074 70.98 62.36 -1.76
N SER A 1075 70.62 63.05 -0.67
CA SER A 1075 71.41 63.10 0.57
C SER A 1075 71.45 61.77 1.32
N THR A 1076 70.32 61.04 1.39
CA THR A 1076 70.21 59.75 2.07
C THR A 1076 70.65 58.60 1.17
N GLN A 1077 71.73 57.91 1.55
CA GLN A 1077 72.33 56.86 0.72
C GLN A 1077 72.70 55.59 1.49
N ILE A 1078 72.42 54.45 0.87
CA ILE A 1078 73.00 53.15 1.20
C ILE A 1078 74.15 52.92 0.22
N ARG A 1079 75.39 53.08 0.68
CA ARG A 1079 76.59 52.92 -0.13
C ARG A 1079 77.06 51.47 -0.11
N VAL A 1080 77.23 50.91 -1.31
CA VAL A 1080 77.78 49.57 -1.52
C VAL A 1080 79.23 49.71 -1.96
N ILE A 1081 80.15 49.44 -1.04
CA ILE A 1081 81.59 49.63 -1.23
C ILE A 1081 82.22 48.27 -1.58
N PRO A 1082 82.80 48.08 -2.78
CA PRO A 1082 83.48 46.84 -3.13
C PRO A 1082 84.76 46.67 -2.30
N MET A 1083 85.03 45.43 -1.88
CA MET A 1083 86.23 45.01 -1.15
C MET A 1083 87.02 43.97 -1.95
N SER A 1084 88.27 43.73 -1.55
CA SER A 1084 89.11 42.68 -2.15
C SER A 1084 88.46 41.29 -2.02
N GLY A 1085 88.56 40.47 -3.07
CA GLY A 1085 88.03 39.10 -3.07
C GLY A 1085 86.58 38.96 -3.55
N GLY A 1086 86.01 39.97 -4.21
CA GLY A 1086 84.62 39.92 -4.73
C GLY A 1086 83.55 40.15 -3.67
N ARG A 1087 83.96 40.66 -2.50
CA ARG A 1087 83.09 41.01 -1.37
C ARG A 1087 82.68 42.47 -1.45
N SER A 1088 81.63 42.86 -0.75
CA SER A 1088 81.17 44.25 -0.66
C SER A 1088 80.65 44.54 0.74
N ARG A 1089 80.84 45.78 1.18
CA ARG A 1089 80.40 46.29 2.48
C ARG A 1089 79.27 47.30 2.26
N LEU A 1090 78.27 47.29 3.15
CA LEU A 1090 77.25 48.32 3.18
C LEU A 1090 77.55 49.37 4.25
N GLU A 1091 77.34 50.63 3.91
CA GLU A 1091 77.41 51.78 4.83
C GLU A 1091 76.26 52.74 4.55
N GLY A 1092 75.59 53.24 5.58
CA GLY A 1092 74.45 54.15 5.43
C GLY A 1092 73.62 54.30 6.71
N PRO A 1093 72.63 55.20 6.70
CA PRO A 1093 71.74 55.42 7.84
C PRO A 1093 70.84 54.21 8.10
N GLY A 1094 70.51 53.94 9.37
CA GLY A 1094 69.72 52.77 9.76
C GLY A 1094 70.39 51.41 9.52
N LEU A 1095 71.66 51.38 9.10
CA LEU A 1095 72.37 50.15 8.75
C LEU A 1095 73.26 49.65 9.89
N ARG A 1096 73.15 48.36 10.22
CA ARG A 1096 73.97 47.70 11.23
C ARG A 1096 74.54 46.40 10.67
N ALA A 1097 75.85 46.20 10.84
CA ALA A 1097 76.47 44.89 10.71
C ALA A 1097 76.28 44.17 12.05
N VAL A 1098 75.64 43.00 12.03
CA VAL A 1098 75.26 42.22 13.23
C VAL A 1098 76.34 41.22 13.61
#